data_AF-A0A2E7MCA4-F1
#
_entry.id   AF-A0A2E7MCA4-F1
#
_cell.length_a   1.000
_cell.length_b   1.000
_cell.length_c   1.000
_cell.angle_alpha   90.00
_cell.angle_beta   90.00
_cell.angle_gamma   90.00
#
_symmetry.space_group_name_H-M   'P 1'
#
loop_
_entity.id
_entity.type
_entity.pdbx_description
1 polymer ?
#
loop_
_entity_poly.entity_id
_entity_poly.type
_entity_poly.pdbx_seq_one_letter_code
_entity_poly.pdbx_strand_id
1 'polypeptide(L)'
;MALLVVAVSLVSILMGRIDRAPLQPYGADSAQYIEHLARLETLQAIRDQRGSGDWGRLLREADNAFPPLLHLITVSLGEYSGHRAEDVVWSGLLWLFLLAGSIGLAGFALSRRVSVGLAAATAGLLLPAAHAFATRYYYDLPMMAALWAAVAAGLLLWERRPVLGGVLAGLLWLAACLLKWLALPFGAPMLVGAALCSTGAQSGGRRRLRGLLLTCAVCAVLVVAYLAVVGPHHSLRAMLNDVVADPVGDAVPEAGDGVPISAVSQPEPPVAGLQAPTVLRLVFYPLRLLTSVFSPGLSLLALFLGAVWLRGPRAGMPLLVTVVLGHGAFLLFAVRPLDDRFVLVGAPLGVLVGVLGWQALSPSLRKGVGVLTLVLGLLVALDFHSSFTLPGSSSEVELIRVTEQPGVAVRGLSLVDSVEQRGWSRWSEDQDNKTALREQLWKTLAHCSAMKLRIAAEDPIVSEHGDLFWFKYRALYAWLEEQPPTPLIMEDAQPAFFGPPQCRDSTPGETELAVSGARRGEEPVRPPCVDGSWVLEGVLPLDSGSNFAAIWSPKDQLACDPLRVDGAPPPSSRPAPPVVESQDPGRSWRCETTPADVTPWDPCACNADYMEFPQRAARWADPADSCDGLLEDLVAKWEGGWDQPRPPIPDLSAADLQDSIMEALNIRFLVEGDGELLPLDERPITVTLLNERERGGYRQLELEFMDPFVGSFQGLLLLPPGSGPFPALIALPGHNETAAIHRDDRSGDLFVAEGYATLLLTFRAYDTGLAEHQASLHLLCQGFSLMGIRVYEALLGLKYLDHRADIDGSRMGVIGHSGGSVTANLLIRVQPERLRASVSDLTAIHFNIGPPLDEGGGGHVGDETSYALARLSANINDFSTAAVPVFPVEYGYTQGLGGAVRFLDRHVKGEEVD
;
A
#
# COMPACT_ATOMS: atom_id res chain seq x y z
N MET A 1 22.41 37.61 -12.95
CA MET A 1 23.54 36.91 -12.31
C MET A 1 23.06 35.88 -11.29
N ALA A 2 22.41 36.26 -10.18
CA ALA A 2 21.93 35.30 -9.17
C ALA A 2 21.09 34.14 -9.76
N LEU A 3 20.09 34.45 -10.60
CA LEU A 3 19.29 33.44 -11.31
C LEU A 3 20.15 32.45 -12.11
N LEU A 4 21.16 32.94 -12.81
CA LEU A 4 22.06 32.11 -13.62
C LEU A 4 22.92 31.20 -12.71
N VAL A 5 23.48 31.75 -11.63
CA VAL A 5 24.28 30.97 -10.67
C VAL A 5 23.44 29.87 -10.04
N VAL A 6 22.21 30.18 -9.61
CA VAL A 6 21.27 29.20 -9.07
C VAL A 6 20.91 28.14 -10.11
N ALA A 7 20.56 28.55 -11.32
CA ALA A 7 20.22 27.62 -12.40
C ALA A 7 21.36 26.64 -12.69
N VAL A 8 22.59 27.14 -12.85
CA VAL A 8 23.77 26.29 -13.09
C VAL A 8 24.06 25.37 -11.91
N SER A 9 23.96 25.87 -10.68
CA SER A 9 24.22 25.08 -9.46
C SER A 9 23.20 23.96 -9.31
N LEU A 10 21.90 24.27 -9.46
CA LEU A 10 20.83 23.27 -9.37
C LEU A 10 20.93 22.26 -10.50
N VAL A 11 21.12 22.68 -11.75
CA VAL A 11 21.32 21.73 -12.86
C VAL A 11 22.48 20.80 -12.57
N SER A 12 23.59 21.30 -12.02
CA SER A 12 24.74 20.47 -11.66
C SER A 12 24.41 19.45 -10.56
N ILE A 13 23.67 19.87 -9.52
CA ILE A 13 23.22 18.99 -8.43
C ILE A 13 22.27 17.90 -8.96
N LEU A 14 21.26 18.31 -9.74
CA LEU A 14 20.23 17.41 -10.26
C LEU A 14 20.79 16.46 -11.31
N MET A 15 21.66 16.91 -12.21
CA MET A 15 22.34 16.01 -13.14
C MET A 15 23.26 15.03 -12.41
N GLY A 16 23.95 15.48 -11.36
CA GLY A 16 24.75 14.58 -10.51
C GLY A 16 23.90 13.55 -9.75
N ARG A 17 22.64 13.88 -9.45
CA ARG A 17 21.65 12.95 -8.89
C ARG A 17 21.20 11.93 -9.95
N ILE A 18 20.76 12.41 -11.12
CA ILE A 18 20.29 11.58 -12.24
C ILE A 18 21.38 10.63 -12.73
N ASP A 19 22.64 11.08 -12.80
CA ASP A 19 23.76 10.24 -13.24
C ASP A 19 24.02 9.05 -12.31
N ARG A 20 23.83 9.23 -10.99
CA ARG A 20 24.08 8.19 -9.99
C ARG A 20 22.88 7.29 -9.72
N ALA A 21 21.68 7.87 -9.74
CA ALA A 21 20.41 7.21 -9.46
C ALA A 21 19.36 7.74 -10.45
N PRO A 22 19.41 7.28 -11.72
CA PRO A 22 18.57 7.84 -12.78
C PRO A 22 17.09 7.59 -12.57
N LEU A 23 16.75 6.50 -11.89
CA LEU A 23 15.37 6.11 -11.61
C LEU A 23 15.21 5.90 -10.12
N GLN A 24 14.27 6.63 -9.54
CA GLN A 24 13.89 6.53 -8.13
C GLN A 24 12.77 5.49 -8.01
N PRO A 25 13.00 4.37 -7.30
CA PRO A 25 11.97 3.36 -7.12
C PRO A 25 10.84 3.90 -6.24
N TYR A 26 9.61 3.44 -6.51
CA TYR A 26 8.45 3.64 -5.64
C TYR A 26 7.41 2.56 -5.94
N GLY A 27 6.50 2.34 -4.99
CA GLY A 27 5.43 1.37 -5.12
C GLY A 27 5.94 -0.08 -5.23
N ALA A 28 5.05 -0.96 -5.68
CA ALA A 28 5.34 -2.36 -6.00
C ALA A 28 5.62 -2.53 -7.51
N ASP A 29 6.04 -3.72 -7.92
CA ASP A 29 6.21 -4.16 -9.31
C ASP A 29 7.13 -3.30 -10.18
N SER A 30 8.05 -2.57 -9.54
CA SER A 30 8.84 -1.54 -10.21
C SER A 30 7.97 -0.45 -10.86
N ALA A 31 6.96 0.06 -10.14
CA ALA A 31 5.99 1.03 -10.62
C ALA A 31 6.61 2.30 -11.24
N GLN A 32 7.85 2.65 -10.91
CA GLN A 32 8.60 3.72 -11.57
C GLN A 32 8.77 3.54 -13.09
N TYR A 33 8.48 2.37 -13.65
CA TYR A 33 8.53 2.10 -15.09
C TYR A 33 7.16 2.21 -15.80
N ILE A 34 6.06 2.41 -15.08
CA ILE A 34 4.70 2.49 -15.65
C ILE A 34 4.60 3.63 -16.68
N GLU A 35 5.07 4.81 -16.32
CA GLU A 35 5.00 6.00 -17.18
C GLU A 35 5.96 5.89 -18.37
N HIS A 36 7.08 5.18 -18.19
CA HIS A 36 8.02 4.88 -19.26
C HIS A 36 7.47 3.84 -20.25
N LEU A 37 6.72 2.85 -19.77
CA LEU A 37 5.98 1.89 -20.58
C LEU A 37 4.91 2.60 -21.41
N ALA A 38 4.06 3.41 -20.80
CA ALA A 38 3.03 4.19 -21.51
C ALA A 38 3.63 5.11 -22.60
N ARG A 39 4.82 5.67 -22.34
CA ARG A 39 5.58 6.42 -23.36
C ARG A 39 6.00 5.53 -24.54
N LEU A 40 6.47 4.31 -24.30
CA LEU A 40 6.86 3.39 -25.37
C LEU A 40 5.66 2.84 -26.13
N GLU A 41 4.53 2.60 -25.47
CA GLU A 41 3.25 2.26 -26.13
C GLU A 41 2.80 3.39 -27.05
N THR A 42 2.96 4.65 -26.62
CA THR A 42 2.73 5.82 -27.47
C THR A 42 3.68 5.83 -28.68
N LEU A 43 4.96 5.50 -28.51
CA LEU A 43 5.92 5.39 -29.61
C LEU A 43 5.54 4.26 -30.59
N GLN A 44 5.13 3.10 -30.08
CA GLN A 44 4.62 1.99 -30.88
C GLN A 44 3.40 2.43 -31.70
N ALA A 45 2.40 3.05 -31.06
CA ALA A 45 1.22 3.58 -31.75
C ALA A 45 1.61 4.58 -32.85
N ILE A 46 2.54 5.50 -32.58
CA ILE A 46 3.05 6.43 -33.60
C ILE A 46 3.66 5.67 -34.80
N ARG A 47 4.44 4.60 -34.55
CA ARG A 47 5.09 3.80 -35.60
C ARG A 47 4.09 2.97 -36.40
N ASP A 48 3.14 2.34 -35.73
CA ASP A 48 2.11 1.50 -36.37
C ASP A 48 1.17 2.33 -37.26
N GLN A 49 0.94 3.60 -36.89
CA GLN A 49 0.14 4.52 -37.70
C GLN A 49 0.94 5.22 -38.83
N ARG A 50 2.24 4.96 -38.99
CA ARG A 50 3.02 5.51 -40.13
C ARG A 50 2.52 4.93 -41.45
N GLY A 51 1.49 5.54 -42.01
CA GLY A 51 0.90 5.21 -43.32
C GLY A 51 -0.63 5.18 -43.34
N SER A 52 -1.31 5.04 -42.20
CA SER A 52 -2.78 4.95 -42.14
C SER A 52 -3.47 6.31 -42.21
N GLY A 53 -2.85 7.36 -41.64
CA GLY A 53 -3.45 8.68 -41.46
C GLY A 53 -4.58 8.73 -40.42
N ASP A 54 -4.82 7.65 -39.66
CA ASP A 54 -5.89 7.60 -38.64
C ASP A 54 -5.42 8.20 -37.31
N TRP A 55 -5.46 9.53 -37.24
CA TRP A 55 -5.15 10.28 -36.01
C TRP A 55 -6.08 9.97 -34.85
N GLY A 56 -7.33 9.55 -35.13
CA GLY A 56 -8.27 9.20 -34.07
C GLY A 56 -7.85 7.93 -33.34
N ARG A 57 -7.39 6.92 -34.09
CA ARG A 57 -6.82 5.70 -33.53
C ARG A 57 -5.54 5.96 -32.75
N LEU A 58 -4.64 6.79 -33.28
CA LEU A 58 -3.42 7.18 -32.55
C LEU A 58 -3.74 7.81 -31.19
N LEU A 59 -4.69 8.74 -31.15
CA LEU A 59 -5.08 9.40 -29.90
C LEU A 59 -5.72 8.43 -28.90
N ARG A 60 -6.48 7.43 -29.38
CA ARG A 60 -7.03 6.36 -28.54
C ARG A 60 -5.95 5.50 -27.92
N GLU A 61 -5.00 5.03 -28.74
CA GLU A 61 -3.89 4.19 -28.31
C GLU A 61 -2.94 4.94 -27.37
N ALA A 62 -2.73 6.25 -27.57
CA ALA A 62 -1.85 7.06 -26.74
C ALA A 62 -2.49 7.54 -25.41
N ASP A 63 -3.81 7.67 -25.32
CA ASP A 63 -4.49 8.12 -24.09
C ASP A 63 -4.59 7.01 -23.04
N ASN A 64 -4.89 5.78 -23.45
CA ASN A 64 -5.02 4.59 -22.59
C ASN A 64 -5.41 4.91 -21.12
N ALA A 65 -4.54 4.60 -20.15
CA ALA A 65 -4.70 4.96 -18.74
C ALA A 65 -4.14 6.36 -18.39
N PHE A 66 -3.32 6.97 -19.25
CA PHE A 66 -2.58 8.19 -18.96
C PHE A 66 -2.71 9.26 -20.06
N PRO A 67 -3.00 10.52 -19.72
CA PRO A 67 -3.12 11.59 -20.72
C PRO A 67 -1.88 11.69 -21.62
N PRO A 68 -2.04 11.84 -22.95
CA PRO A 68 -0.99 11.50 -23.89
C PRO A 68 0.09 12.57 -24.03
N LEU A 69 -0.13 13.81 -23.57
CA LEU A 69 0.73 14.93 -23.97
C LEU A 69 2.15 14.78 -23.43
N LEU A 70 2.32 14.22 -22.23
CA LEU A 70 3.66 14.00 -21.67
C LEU A 70 4.43 13.01 -22.55
N HIS A 71 3.78 11.91 -22.92
CA HIS A 71 4.35 10.87 -23.76
C HIS A 71 4.65 11.38 -25.17
N LEU A 72 3.73 12.11 -25.80
CA LEU A 72 3.94 12.69 -27.14
C LEU A 72 5.15 13.64 -27.19
N ILE A 73 5.30 14.50 -26.17
CA ILE A 73 6.44 15.42 -26.07
C ILE A 73 7.73 14.63 -25.85
N THR A 74 7.72 13.66 -24.96
CA THR A 74 8.94 12.96 -24.52
C THR A 74 9.39 11.87 -25.47
N VAL A 75 8.47 11.25 -26.22
CA VAL A 75 8.80 10.45 -27.42
C VAL A 75 9.52 11.31 -28.44
N SER A 76 9.04 12.54 -28.69
CA SER A 76 9.72 13.46 -29.60
C SER A 76 11.13 13.86 -29.12
N LEU A 77 11.33 13.97 -27.79
CA LEU A 77 12.66 14.22 -27.20
C LEU A 77 13.55 12.96 -27.22
N GLY A 78 12.95 11.77 -27.09
CA GLY A 78 13.63 10.48 -27.13
C GLY A 78 14.30 10.21 -28.48
N GLU A 79 13.77 10.76 -29.58
CA GLU A 79 14.44 10.72 -30.89
C GLU A 79 15.83 11.39 -30.90
N TYR A 80 16.08 12.31 -29.95
CA TYR A 80 17.38 13.00 -29.82
C TYR A 80 18.25 12.45 -28.69
N SER A 81 17.64 11.92 -27.62
CA SER A 81 18.34 11.51 -26.40
C SER A 81 18.42 10.00 -26.18
N GLY A 82 17.61 9.24 -26.91
CA GLY A 82 17.37 7.82 -26.67
C GLY A 82 16.01 7.58 -26.01
N HIS A 83 15.48 6.38 -26.20
CA HIS A 83 14.19 5.96 -25.63
C HIS A 83 14.34 5.13 -24.36
N ARG A 84 15.54 5.02 -23.77
CA ARG A 84 15.67 4.39 -22.45
C ARG A 84 14.96 5.23 -21.40
N ALA A 85 14.65 4.63 -20.25
CA ALA A 85 13.99 5.34 -19.17
C ALA A 85 14.91 6.43 -18.63
N GLU A 86 16.18 6.09 -18.44
CA GLU A 86 17.27 6.96 -17.98
C GLU A 86 17.52 8.14 -18.93
N ASP A 87 17.40 7.91 -20.24
CA ASP A 87 17.69 8.89 -21.29
C ASP A 87 16.74 10.08 -21.30
N VAL A 88 15.53 9.96 -20.72
CA VAL A 88 14.52 11.04 -20.74
C VAL A 88 14.28 11.69 -19.39
N VAL A 89 14.87 11.19 -18.31
CA VAL A 89 14.66 11.75 -16.95
C VAL A 89 15.10 13.21 -16.89
N TRP A 90 16.11 13.61 -17.68
CA TRP A 90 16.56 15.00 -17.78
C TRP A 90 15.45 15.96 -18.23
N SER A 91 14.40 15.48 -18.91
CA SER A 91 13.26 16.30 -19.32
C SER A 91 12.54 16.94 -18.13
N GLY A 92 12.65 16.38 -16.92
CA GLY A 92 12.18 17.01 -15.68
C GLY A 92 12.81 18.40 -15.45
N LEU A 93 14.06 18.63 -15.87
CA LEU A 93 14.71 19.93 -15.81
C LEU A 93 14.02 20.96 -16.72
N LEU A 94 13.59 20.55 -17.93
CA LEU A 94 12.86 21.43 -18.85
C LEU A 94 11.56 21.92 -18.20
N TRP A 95 10.82 21.02 -17.55
CA TRP A 95 9.59 21.34 -16.84
C TRP A 95 9.83 22.24 -15.62
N LEU A 96 10.92 22.01 -14.88
CA LEU A 96 11.33 22.88 -13.77
C LEU A 96 11.65 24.31 -14.25
N PHE A 97 12.37 24.46 -15.36
CA PHE A 97 12.66 25.77 -15.94
C PHE A 97 11.41 26.46 -16.49
N LEU A 98 10.51 25.71 -17.13
CA LEU A 98 9.23 26.24 -17.61
C LEU A 98 8.36 26.73 -16.45
N LEU A 99 8.30 25.97 -15.35
CA LEU A 99 7.62 26.36 -14.12
C LEU A 99 8.22 27.65 -13.57
N ALA A 100 9.54 27.69 -13.34
CA ALA A 100 10.23 28.85 -12.82
C ALA A 100 10.03 30.10 -13.70
N GLY A 101 10.11 29.95 -15.02
CA GLY A 101 9.82 31.01 -15.98
C GLY A 101 8.38 31.53 -15.86
N SER A 102 7.42 30.63 -15.73
CA SER A 102 5.99 30.95 -15.57
C SER A 102 5.71 31.70 -14.28
N ILE A 103 6.31 31.26 -13.17
CA ILE A 103 6.26 31.95 -11.87
C ILE A 103 6.89 33.35 -11.99
N GLY A 104 8.03 33.46 -12.67
CA GLY A 104 8.70 34.73 -12.93
C GLY A 104 7.83 35.71 -13.74
N LEU A 105 7.17 35.23 -14.79
CA LEU A 105 6.24 36.02 -15.59
C LEU A 105 5.02 36.46 -14.80
N ALA A 106 4.45 35.59 -13.95
CA ALA A 106 3.36 35.95 -13.05
C ALA A 106 3.79 37.02 -12.02
N GLY A 107 4.96 36.87 -11.40
CA GLY A 107 5.53 37.85 -10.47
C GLY A 107 5.80 39.21 -11.14
N PHE A 108 6.29 39.20 -12.37
CA PHE A 108 6.42 40.42 -13.18
C PHE A 108 5.05 41.03 -13.51
N ALA A 109 4.06 40.23 -13.89
CA ALA A 109 2.73 40.71 -14.24
C ALA A 109 2.04 41.40 -13.06
N LEU A 110 2.15 40.82 -11.86
CA LEU A 110 1.56 41.33 -10.63
C LEU A 110 2.24 42.61 -10.11
N SER A 111 3.57 42.71 -10.24
CA SER A 111 4.34 43.84 -9.68
C SER A 111 4.73 44.93 -10.68
N ARG A 112 4.70 44.60 -11.98
CA ARG A 112 5.26 45.38 -13.10
C ARG A 112 6.76 45.67 -12.95
N ARG A 113 7.51 44.86 -12.18
CA ARG A 113 8.96 45.03 -11.96
C ARG A 113 9.71 43.78 -12.38
N VAL A 114 10.70 43.95 -13.26
CA VAL A 114 11.54 42.85 -13.76
C VAL A 114 12.30 42.15 -12.62
N SER A 115 12.76 42.90 -11.62
CA SER A 115 13.48 42.34 -10.46
C SER A 115 12.63 41.36 -9.64
N VAL A 116 11.32 41.60 -9.54
CA VAL A 116 10.38 40.71 -8.84
C VAL A 116 10.17 39.44 -9.67
N GLY A 117 10.02 39.58 -11.00
CA GLY A 117 9.92 38.41 -11.88
C GLY A 117 11.17 37.53 -11.84
N LEU A 118 12.37 38.12 -11.87
CA LEU A 118 13.62 37.36 -11.75
C LEU A 118 13.77 36.70 -10.37
N ALA A 119 13.37 37.38 -9.29
CA ALA A 119 13.39 36.81 -7.95
C ALA A 119 12.39 35.64 -7.82
N ALA A 120 11.19 35.78 -8.39
CA ALA A 120 10.17 34.73 -8.39
C ALA A 120 10.60 33.51 -9.22
N ALA A 121 11.23 33.71 -10.38
CA ALA A 121 11.83 32.60 -11.14
C ALA A 121 12.95 31.91 -10.36
N THR A 122 13.82 32.68 -9.69
CA THR A 122 14.92 32.11 -8.89
C THR A 122 14.39 31.30 -7.70
N ALA A 123 13.39 31.82 -6.99
CA ALA A 123 12.75 31.12 -5.89
C ALA A 123 11.93 29.90 -6.35
N GLY A 124 11.36 29.94 -7.56
CA GLY A 124 10.71 28.79 -8.18
C GLY A 124 11.68 27.64 -8.48
N LEU A 125 12.90 27.93 -8.94
CA LEU A 125 13.95 26.91 -9.09
C LEU A 125 14.37 26.30 -7.74
N LEU A 126 14.37 27.11 -6.68
CA LEU A 126 14.74 26.69 -5.32
C LEU A 126 13.57 26.09 -4.52
N LEU A 127 12.40 25.89 -5.12
CA LEU A 127 11.28 25.23 -4.47
C LEU A 127 11.63 23.74 -4.28
N PRO A 128 11.82 23.24 -3.04
CA PRO A 128 12.47 21.95 -2.84
C PRO A 128 11.75 20.77 -3.47
N ALA A 129 10.44 20.63 -3.27
CA ALA A 129 9.70 19.56 -3.92
C ALA A 129 9.72 19.65 -5.45
N ALA A 130 9.78 20.86 -6.05
CA ALA A 130 9.80 20.98 -7.51
C ALA A 130 11.13 20.48 -8.11
N HIS A 131 12.27 20.81 -7.48
CA HIS A 131 13.55 20.29 -7.93
C HIS A 131 13.77 18.83 -7.52
N ALA A 132 13.11 18.35 -6.46
CA ALA A 132 13.07 16.93 -6.11
C ALA A 132 12.29 16.13 -7.18
N PHE A 133 11.14 16.66 -7.61
CA PHE A 133 10.33 16.06 -8.68
C PHE A 133 11.03 16.05 -10.03
N ALA A 134 11.90 17.03 -10.29
CA ALA A 134 12.60 17.17 -11.56
C ALA A 134 13.56 16.03 -11.88
N THR A 135 13.86 15.14 -10.91
CA THR A 135 14.65 13.93 -11.11
C THR A 135 13.77 12.69 -11.36
N ARG A 136 12.47 12.88 -11.62
CA ARG A 136 11.53 11.81 -12.00
C ARG A 136 10.84 12.13 -13.31
N TYR A 137 10.47 11.08 -14.04
CA TYR A 137 9.59 11.15 -15.19
C TYR A 137 8.14 10.99 -14.73
N TYR A 138 7.47 12.09 -14.39
CA TYR A 138 6.12 12.02 -13.80
C TYR A 138 5.27 13.26 -14.13
N TYR A 139 3.94 13.12 -14.09
CA TYR A 139 2.98 14.08 -14.69
C TYR A 139 2.79 15.39 -13.93
N ASP A 140 3.05 15.45 -12.61
CA ASP A 140 2.67 16.61 -11.78
C ASP A 140 3.47 17.88 -12.10
N LEU A 141 4.79 17.77 -12.25
CA LEU A 141 5.64 18.92 -12.56
C LEU A 141 5.31 19.54 -13.94
N PRO A 142 5.18 18.77 -15.04
CA PRO A 142 4.68 19.27 -16.32
C PRO A 142 3.32 19.96 -16.22
N MET A 143 2.34 19.29 -15.58
CA MET A 143 0.99 19.83 -15.40
C MET A 143 1.04 21.18 -14.67
N MET A 144 1.76 21.23 -13.55
CA MET A 144 1.93 22.45 -12.76
C MET A 144 2.60 23.56 -13.58
N ALA A 145 3.64 23.26 -14.37
CA ALA A 145 4.29 24.22 -15.25
C ALA A 145 3.31 24.83 -16.27
N ALA A 146 2.47 23.99 -16.90
CA ALA A 146 1.47 24.42 -17.88
C ALA A 146 0.35 25.28 -17.24
N LEU A 147 -0.15 24.90 -16.04
CA LEU A 147 -1.14 25.68 -15.31
C LEU A 147 -0.63 27.08 -14.94
N TRP A 148 0.59 27.16 -14.42
CA TRP A 148 1.19 28.45 -14.07
C TRP A 148 1.55 29.29 -15.30
N ALA A 149 1.87 28.65 -16.43
CA ALA A 149 2.01 29.35 -17.71
C ALA A 149 0.67 29.97 -18.15
N ALA A 150 -0.45 29.26 -17.97
CA ALA A 150 -1.79 29.77 -18.26
C ALA A 150 -2.15 30.98 -17.37
N VAL A 151 -1.83 30.91 -16.07
CA VAL A 151 -1.99 32.03 -15.13
C VAL A 151 -1.16 33.25 -15.58
N ALA A 152 0.11 33.04 -15.93
CA ALA A 152 0.98 34.11 -16.40
C ALA A 152 0.46 34.75 -17.70
N ALA A 153 0.00 33.95 -18.66
CA ALA A 153 -0.60 34.42 -19.90
C ALA A 153 -1.85 35.27 -19.64
N GLY A 154 -2.75 34.83 -18.75
CA GLY A 154 -3.93 35.57 -18.35
C GLY A 154 -3.60 36.92 -17.72
N LEU A 155 -2.69 36.93 -16.74
CA LEU A 155 -2.24 38.16 -16.06
C LEU A 155 -1.58 39.18 -17.01
N LEU A 156 -0.85 38.71 -18.03
CA LEU A 156 -0.15 39.59 -18.97
C LEU A 156 -1.04 40.12 -20.11
N LEU A 157 -1.94 39.28 -20.62
CA LEU A 157 -2.60 39.53 -21.90
C LEU A 157 -4.06 39.93 -21.78
N TRP A 158 -4.81 39.52 -20.75
CA TRP A 158 -6.26 39.73 -20.74
C TRP A 158 -6.69 41.21 -20.74
N GLU A 159 -5.92 42.11 -20.12
CA GLU A 159 -6.24 43.55 -20.17
C GLU A 159 -5.93 44.19 -21.55
N ARG A 160 -4.89 43.71 -22.23
CA ARG A 160 -4.35 44.31 -23.46
C ARG A 160 -4.95 43.68 -24.72
N ARG A 161 -5.04 42.35 -24.75
CA ARG A 161 -5.46 41.52 -25.88
C ARG A 161 -6.30 40.35 -25.34
N PRO A 162 -7.54 40.59 -24.87
CA PRO A 162 -8.36 39.58 -24.19
C PRO A 162 -8.61 38.34 -25.04
N VAL A 163 -8.75 38.48 -26.35
CA VAL A 163 -8.96 37.34 -27.26
C VAL A 163 -7.70 36.46 -27.33
N LEU A 164 -6.55 37.06 -27.67
CA LEU A 164 -5.28 36.31 -27.74
C LEU A 164 -4.91 35.69 -26.38
N GLY A 165 -5.07 36.45 -25.29
CA GLY A 165 -4.81 35.95 -23.94
C GLY A 165 -5.76 34.83 -23.54
N GLY A 166 -7.03 34.91 -23.93
CA GLY A 166 -8.02 33.86 -23.67
C GLY A 166 -7.71 32.57 -24.41
N VAL A 167 -7.36 32.65 -25.70
CA VAL A 167 -6.96 31.49 -26.49
C VAL A 167 -5.67 30.87 -25.95
N LEU A 168 -4.63 31.66 -25.72
CA LEU A 168 -3.35 31.15 -25.22
C LEU A 168 -3.49 30.49 -23.84
N ALA A 169 -4.16 31.14 -22.89
CA ALA A 169 -4.40 30.55 -21.57
C ALA A 169 -5.27 29.29 -21.65
N GLY A 170 -6.26 29.25 -22.57
CA GLY A 170 -7.11 28.08 -22.79
C GLY A 170 -6.34 26.89 -23.34
N LEU A 171 -5.43 27.13 -24.29
CA LEU A 171 -4.54 26.08 -24.84
C LEU A 171 -3.53 25.58 -23.80
N LEU A 172 -2.98 26.46 -22.97
CA LEU A 172 -2.07 26.06 -21.89
C LEU A 172 -2.80 25.28 -20.79
N TRP A 173 -4.06 25.62 -20.48
CA TRP A 173 -4.88 24.84 -19.55
C TRP A 173 -5.28 23.49 -20.13
N LEU A 174 -5.64 23.43 -21.42
CA LEU A 174 -5.84 22.16 -22.12
C LEU A 174 -4.57 21.30 -22.07
N ALA A 175 -3.40 21.88 -22.35
CA ALA A 175 -2.14 21.16 -22.27
C ALA A 175 -1.91 20.60 -20.86
N ALA A 176 -2.22 21.37 -19.81
CA ALA A 176 -2.16 20.86 -18.45
C ALA A 176 -3.12 19.66 -18.23
N CYS A 177 -4.34 19.71 -18.76
CA CYS A 177 -5.31 18.60 -18.66
C CYS A 177 -4.82 17.35 -19.39
N LEU A 178 -4.24 17.52 -20.58
CA LEU A 178 -3.65 16.43 -21.37
C LEU A 178 -2.29 15.95 -20.84
N LEU A 179 -1.72 16.62 -19.84
CA LEU A 179 -0.60 16.12 -19.04
C LEU A 179 -1.11 15.35 -17.82
N LYS A 180 -2.10 15.89 -17.11
CA LYS A 180 -2.76 15.25 -15.97
C LYS A 180 -4.14 15.87 -15.75
N TRP A 181 -5.19 15.04 -15.71
CA TRP A 181 -6.58 15.51 -15.63
C TRP A 181 -6.92 16.28 -14.35
N LEU A 182 -6.12 16.14 -13.29
CA LEU A 182 -6.19 16.97 -12.09
C LEU A 182 -6.04 18.48 -12.37
N ALA A 183 -5.53 18.86 -13.54
CA ALA A 183 -5.52 20.25 -13.96
C ALA A 183 -6.91 20.89 -14.06
N LEU A 184 -7.98 20.10 -14.22
CA LEU A 184 -9.35 20.61 -14.27
C LEU A 184 -9.77 21.29 -12.95
N PRO A 185 -9.79 20.59 -11.79
CA PRO A 185 -10.15 21.21 -10.52
C PRO A 185 -9.16 22.30 -10.07
N PHE A 186 -7.89 22.22 -10.48
CA PHE A 186 -6.88 23.22 -10.10
C PHE A 186 -6.90 24.48 -10.97
N GLY A 187 -7.09 24.35 -12.29
CA GLY A 187 -6.94 25.45 -13.23
C GLY A 187 -8.05 26.49 -13.14
N ALA A 188 -9.29 26.07 -12.89
CA ALA A 188 -10.43 26.98 -12.76
C ALA A 188 -10.24 28.03 -11.65
N PRO A 189 -9.98 27.67 -10.37
CA PRO A 189 -9.76 28.67 -9.31
C PRO A 189 -8.53 29.54 -9.59
N MET A 190 -7.45 28.99 -10.15
CA MET A 190 -6.24 29.75 -10.50
C MET A 190 -6.52 30.84 -11.56
N LEU A 191 -7.26 30.50 -12.62
CA LEU A 191 -7.58 31.44 -13.70
C LEU A 191 -8.62 32.49 -13.29
N VAL A 192 -9.59 32.12 -12.45
CA VAL A 192 -10.51 33.08 -11.81
C VAL A 192 -9.72 34.07 -10.96
N GLY A 193 -8.79 33.58 -10.13
CA GLY A 193 -7.89 34.40 -9.34
C GLY A 193 -7.07 35.38 -10.17
N ALA A 194 -6.50 34.91 -11.28
CA ALA A 194 -5.77 35.74 -12.23
C ALA A 194 -6.66 36.81 -12.85
N ALA A 195 -7.93 36.50 -13.16
CA ALA A 195 -8.85 37.44 -13.78
C ALA A 195 -9.28 38.54 -12.81
N LEU A 196 -9.37 38.21 -11.52
CA LEU A 196 -9.73 39.15 -10.46
C LEU A 196 -8.56 40.08 -10.08
N CYS A 197 -7.31 39.66 -10.26
CA CYS A 197 -6.14 40.51 -10.05
C CYS A 197 -6.14 41.74 -10.98
N SER A 198 -6.29 42.93 -10.40
CA SER A 198 -6.20 44.20 -11.15
C SER A 198 -4.75 44.63 -11.29
N THR A 199 -4.28 44.90 -12.51
CA THR A 199 -2.91 45.38 -12.74
C THR A 199 -2.86 46.85 -13.18
N GLY A 200 -4.01 47.54 -13.22
CA GLY A 200 -4.14 48.92 -13.71
C GLY A 200 -5.52 49.56 -13.50
N ALA A 201 -5.83 50.59 -14.29
CA ALA A 201 -7.02 51.45 -14.18
C ALA A 201 -8.35 50.67 -14.16
N GLN A 202 -9.37 51.21 -13.47
CA GLN A 202 -10.66 50.58 -13.17
C GLN A 202 -11.44 50.00 -14.38
N SER A 203 -11.13 50.41 -15.62
CA SER A 203 -11.85 49.96 -16.83
C SER A 203 -11.45 48.56 -17.35
N GLY A 204 -10.44 47.91 -16.77
CA GLY A 204 -9.93 46.61 -17.26
C GLY A 204 -10.80 45.38 -17.00
N GLY A 205 -11.79 45.46 -16.09
CA GLY A 205 -12.54 44.29 -15.61
C GLY A 205 -13.30 43.51 -16.71
N ARG A 206 -13.99 44.22 -17.61
CA ARG A 206 -14.73 43.58 -18.73
C ARG A 206 -13.82 42.81 -19.69
N ARG A 207 -12.61 43.34 -19.94
CA ARG A 207 -11.63 42.67 -20.80
C ARG A 207 -11.09 41.40 -20.15
N ARG A 208 -10.80 41.45 -18.85
CA ARG A 208 -10.38 40.29 -18.05
C ARG A 208 -11.45 39.20 -18.02
N LEU A 209 -12.70 39.55 -17.75
CA LEU A 209 -13.81 38.61 -17.80
C LEU A 209 -13.96 37.97 -19.18
N ARG A 210 -13.87 38.76 -20.27
CA ARG A 210 -13.90 38.23 -21.64
C ARG A 210 -12.76 37.25 -21.91
N GLY A 211 -11.55 37.56 -21.45
CA GLY A 211 -10.39 36.68 -21.56
C GLY A 211 -10.58 35.37 -20.80
N LEU A 212 -11.10 35.43 -19.57
CA LEU A 212 -11.44 34.25 -18.76
C LEU A 212 -12.52 33.38 -19.42
N LEU A 213 -13.64 33.98 -19.85
CA LEU A 213 -14.72 33.24 -20.50
C LEU A 213 -14.23 32.54 -21.77
N LEU A 214 -13.39 33.20 -22.55
CA LEU A 214 -12.79 32.58 -23.74
C LEU A 214 -11.80 31.47 -23.36
N THR A 215 -11.04 31.63 -22.28
CA THR A 215 -10.14 30.59 -21.74
C THR A 215 -10.92 29.33 -21.38
N CYS A 216 -12.02 29.48 -20.62
CA CYS A 216 -12.89 28.36 -20.25
C CYS A 216 -13.54 27.72 -21.48
N ALA A 217 -14.03 28.53 -22.42
CA ALA A 217 -14.65 28.02 -23.65
C ALA A 217 -13.67 27.21 -24.51
N VAL A 218 -12.45 27.72 -24.72
CA VAL A 218 -11.41 27.02 -25.49
C VAL A 218 -11.03 25.70 -24.82
N CYS A 219 -10.76 25.71 -23.52
CA CYS A 219 -10.40 24.49 -22.79
C CYS A 219 -11.55 23.47 -22.81
N ALA A 220 -12.77 23.89 -22.47
CA ALA A 220 -13.93 22.99 -22.40
C ALA A 220 -14.27 22.38 -23.77
N VAL A 221 -14.30 23.18 -24.84
CA VAL A 221 -14.58 22.68 -26.19
C VAL A 221 -13.52 21.67 -26.63
N LEU A 222 -12.25 21.95 -26.38
CA LEU A 222 -11.17 21.07 -26.81
C LEU A 222 -11.06 19.80 -25.95
N VAL A 223 -11.34 19.87 -24.65
CA VAL A 223 -11.46 18.68 -23.80
C VAL A 223 -12.62 17.80 -24.27
N VAL A 224 -13.81 18.38 -24.51
CA VAL A 224 -14.97 17.62 -25.02
C VAL A 224 -14.67 17.00 -26.39
N ALA A 225 -14.05 17.77 -27.30
CA ALA A 225 -13.65 17.25 -28.61
C ALA A 225 -12.63 16.11 -28.48
N TYR A 226 -11.66 16.24 -27.57
CA TYR A 226 -10.68 15.20 -27.28
C TYR A 226 -11.34 13.91 -26.77
N LEU A 227 -12.18 14.01 -25.73
CA LEU A 227 -12.89 12.86 -25.17
C LEU A 227 -13.83 12.21 -26.19
N ALA A 228 -14.45 13.00 -27.08
CA ALA A 228 -15.26 12.46 -28.17
C ALA A 228 -14.45 11.66 -29.20
N VAL A 229 -13.17 12.00 -29.42
CA VAL A 229 -12.27 11.26 -30.33
C VAL A 229 -11.71 10.00 -29.67
N VAL A 230 -11.34 10.09 -28.39
CA VAL A 230 -10.81 8.94 -27.63
C VAL A 230 -11.90 7.92 -27.31
N GLY A 231 -13.14 8.37 -27.09
CA GLY A 231 -14.26 7.49 -26.76
C GLY A 231 -14.36 7.21 -25.25
N PRO A 232 -15.17 6.22 -24.84
CA PRO A 232 -15.59 6.04 -23.44
C PRO A 232 -14.53 5.46 -22.50
N HIS A 233 -13.49 4.83 -23.06
CA HIS A 233 -12.35 4.28 -22.32
C HIS A 233 -11.18 5.25 -22.43
N HIS A 234 -11.23 6.31 -21.62
CA HIS A 234 -10.24 7.39 -21.64
C HIS A 234 -9.61 7.59 -20.25
N SER A 235 -8.40 8.12 -20.22
CA SER A 235 -7.59 8.37 -19.02
C SER A 235 -8.25 9.28 -17.98
N LEU A 236 -9.20 10.13 -18.36
CA LEU A 236 -9.98 10.95 -17.41
C LEU A 236 -10.81 10.07 -16.48
N ARG A 237 -11.34 8.95 -16.99
CA ARG A 237 -12.17 8.02 -16.21
C ARG A 237 -11.30 7.20 -15.27
N ALA A 238 -10.16 6.70 -15.77
CA ALA A 238 -9.15 6.03 -14.95
C ALA A 238 -8.73 6.91 -13.76
N MET A 239 -8.36 8.17 -14.03
CA MET A 239 -7.98 9.12 -12.96
C MET A 239 -9.13 9.43 -12.00
N LEU A 240 -10.37 9.60 -12.49
CA LEU A 240 -11.51 9.85 -11.60
C LEU A 240 -11.76 8.68 -10.65
N ASN A 241 -11.58 7.44 -11.12
CA ASN A 241 -11.67 6.26 -10.27
C ASN A 241 -10.57 6.28 -9.19
N ASP A 242 -9.32 6.58 -9.55
CA ASP A 242 -8.20 6.63 -8.60
C ASP A 242 -8.35 7.73 -7.52
N VAL A 243 -8.96 8.87 -7.88
CA VAL A 243 -9.08 10.02 -6.98
C VAL A 243 -10.32 9.91 -6.09
N VAL A 244 -11.45 9.44 -6.64
CA VAL A 244 -12.79 9.59 -6.02
C VAL A 244 -13.30 8.29 -5.39
N ALA A 245 -12.95 7.11 -5.93
CA ALA A 245 -13.47 5.87 -5.37
C ALA A 245 -12.88 5.63 -3.97
N ASP A 246 -13.70 5.25 -3.00
CA ASP A 246 -13.22 4.52 -1.82
C ASP A 246 -12.94 3.08 -2.31
N PRO A 247 -11.83 2.42 -1.94
CA PRO A 247 -11.58 1.04 -2.35
C PRO A 247 -12.41 0.06 -1.50
N VAL A 248 -13.55 0.52 -0.96
CA VAL A 248 -14.50 -0.34 -0.28
C VAL A 248 -15.36 -0.97 -1.37
N GLY A 249 -15.23 -2.27 -1.56
CA GLY A 249 -16.25 -3.06 -2.24
C GLY A 249 -15.85 -3.55 -3.62
N ASP A 250 -15.75 -2.62 -4.55
CA ASP A 250 -16.05 -2.97 -5.93
C ASP A 250 -14.80 -2.88 -6.81
N ALA A 251 -14.37 -4.05 -7.30
CA ALA A 251 -13.34 -4.17 -8.32
C ALA A 251 -13.60 -3.17 -9.44
N VAL A 252 -12.60 -2.34 -9.77
CA VAL A 252 -12.64 -1.50 -10.97
C VAL A 252 -12.81 -2.45 -12.16
N PRO A 253 -13.90 -2.35 -12.94
CA PRO A 253 -14.07 -3.24 -14.08
C PRO A 253 -12.89 -3.05 -15.03
N GLU A 254 -12.22 -4.17 -15.35
CA GLU A 254 -11.06 -4.19 -16.24
C GLU A 254 -11.35 -3.43 -17.53
N ALA A 255 -10.35 -2.69 -18.02
CA ALA A 255 -10.43 -1.91 -19.25
C ALA A 255 -10.63 -2.76 -20.53
N GLY A 256 -10.87 -4.06 -20.42
CA GLY A 256 -11.06 -5.00 -21.53
C GLY A 256 -12.51 -5.41 -21.82
N ASP A 257 -13.41 -5.32 -20.84
CA ASP A 257 -14.78 -5.82 -21.00
C ASP A 257 -15.77 -4.69 -21.28
N GLY A 258 -16.42 -4.78 -22.44
CA GLY A 258 -17.31 -3.75 -22.98
C GLY A 258 -18.45 -3.39 -22.04
N VAL A 259 -18.26 -2.34 -21.24
CA VAL A 259 -19.32 -1.73 -20.43
C VAL A 259 -20.42 -1.22 -21.38
N PRO A 260 -21.69 -1.60 -21.20
CA PRO A 260 -22.78 -1.20 -22.07
C PRO A 260 -22.88 0.33 -22.20
N ILE A 261 -23.06 0.82 -23.44
CA ILE A 261 -23.21 2.26 -23.78
C ILE A 261 -24.30 2.96 -22.94
N SER A 262 -25.26 2.23 -22.40
CA SER A 262 -26.29 2.78 -21.51
C SER A 262 -25.74 3.37 -20.20
N ALA A 263 -24.59 2.89 -19.70
CA ALA A 263 -23.93 3.45 -18.52
C ALA A 263 -23.33 4.85 -18.76
N VAL A 264 -23.09 5.23 -20.02
CA VAL A 264 -22.55 6.55 -20.40
C VAL A 264 -23.61 7.66 -20.32
N SER A 265 -24.90 7.29 -20.25
CA SER A 265 -26.02 8.24 -20.25
C SER A 265 -26.63 8.51 -18.87
N GLN A 266 -26.18 7.79 -17.83
CA GLN A 266 -26.55 8.05 -16.45
C GLN A 266 -25.54 9.07 -15.88
N PRO A 267 -25.91 10.35 -15.69
CA PRO A 267 -25.08 11.28 -14.95
C PRO A 267 -25.11 10.86 -13.47
N GLU A 268 -24.32 9.85 -13.12
CA GLU A 268 -23.91 9.65 -11.73
C GLU A 268 -23.32 10.99 -11.27
N PRO A 269 -23.91 11.65 -10.27
CA PRO A 269 -23.46 12.98 -9.89
C PRO A 269 -22.00 12.87 -9.42
N PRO A 270 -21.06 13.66 -9.95
CA PRO A 270 -19.65 13.69 -9.52
C PRO A 270 -19.46 14.11 -8.04
N VAL A 271 -20.55 14.23 -7.29
CA VAL A 271 -20.63 14.58 -5.87
C VAL A 271 -20.63 13.33 -4.99
N ALA A 272 -20.90 12.13 -5.53
CA ALA A 272 -21.07 10.89 -4.77
C ALA A 272 -19.80 10.41 -4.02
N GLY A 273 -18.61 10.98 -4.29
CA GLY A 273 -17.38 10.65 -3.57
C GLY A 273 -16.73 11.83 -2.83
N LEU A 274 -17.48 12.90 -2.51
CA LEU A 274 -16.95 13.94 -1.63
C LEU A 274 -16.91 13.44 -0.18
N GLN A 275 -15.71 13.40 0.39
CA GLN A 275 -15.47 12.98 1.76
C GLN A 275 -15.62 14.17 2.73
N ALA A 276 -16.12 13.92 3.94
CA ALA A 276 -16.23 14.94 4.96
C ALA A 276 -14.83 15.45 5.40
N PRO A 277 -14.66 16.74 5.69
CA PRO A 277 -13.39 17.28 6.13
C PRO A 277 -13.11 16.80 7.54
N THR A 278 -12.03 16.04 7.72
CA THR A 278 -11.58 15.56 9.04
C THR A 278 -10.50 16.48 9.62
N VAL A 279 -10.32 16.44 10.95
CA VAL A 279 -9.19 17.14 11.61
C VAL A 279 -7.87 16.70 11.01
N LEU A 280 -7.73 15.41 10.70
CA LEU A 280 -6.54 14.87 10.04
C LEU A 280 -6.26 15.59 8.71
N ARG A 281 -7.25 15.71 7.82
CA ARG A 281 -7.09 16.41 6.53
C ARG A 281 -6.76 17.89 6.69
N LEU A 282 -7.39 18.55 7.65
CA LEU A 282 -7.16 19.96 7.95
C LEU A 282 -5.73 20.25 8.41
N VAL A 283 -5.06 19.27 9.02
CA VAL A 283 -3.70 19.42 9.54
C VAL A 283 -2.65 18.82 8.60
N PHE A 284 -2.96 17.69 7.94
CA PHE A 284 -2.04 16.95 7.08
C PHE A 284 -1.48 17.80 5.94
N TYR A 285 -2.33 18.39 5.09
CA TYR A 285 -1.87 19.14 3.92
C TYR A 285 -1.09 20.41 4.27
N PRO A 286 -1.51 21.24 5.27
CA PRO A 286 -0.70 22.36 5.71
C PRO A 286 0.66 21.94 6.27
N LEU A 287 0.73 20.87 7.06
CA LEU A 287 2.03 20.40 7.56
C LEU A 287 2.91 19.88 6.43
N ARG A 288 2.37 19.06 5.52
CA ARG A 288 3.12 18.56 4.35
C ARG A 288 3.58 19.68 3.42
N LEU A 289 2.80 20.75 3.25
CA LEU A 289 3.24 21.97 2.55
C LEU A 289 4.50 22.53 3.21
N LEU A 290 4.56 22.51 4.54
CA LEU A 290 5.67 23.09 5.29
C LEU A 290 6.91 22.19 5.30
N THR A 291 6.72 20.87 5.43
CA THR A 291 7.79 19.89 5.67
C THR A 291 8.27 19.19 4.40
N SER A 292 7.35 18.77 3.53
CA SER A 292 7.64 17.99 2.32
C SER A 292 7.67 18.85 1.05
N VAL A 293 7.05 20.04 1.02
CA VAL A 293 7.07 20.90 -0.19
C VAL A 293 8.12 22.01 -0.13
N PHE A 294 8.10 22.82 0.94
CA PHE A 294 8.99 23.97 1.08
C PHE A 294 10.27 23.67 1.85
N SER A 295 10.32 22.64 2.69
CA SER A 295 11.24 22.49 3.85
C SER A 295 10.95 23.47 5.00
N PRO A 296 11.15 23.07 6.27
CA PRO A 296 10.86 23.91 7.43
C PRO A 296 11.58 25.27 7.40
N GLY A 297 12.85 25.28 7.00
CA GLY A 297 13.66 26.50 6.96
C GLY A 297 13.12 27.54 5.96
N LEU A 298 12.81 27.11 4.73
CA LEU A 298 12.25 28.02 3.72
C LEU A 298 10.79 28.35 4.01
N SER A 299 10.02 27.47 4.64
CA SER A 299 8.66 27.75 5.10
C SER A 299 8.62 28.89 6.10
N LEU A 300 9.51 28.91 7.10
CA LEU A 300 9.60 30.03 8.06
C LEU A 300 9.87 31.35 7.35
N LEU A 301 10.74 31.33 6.33
CA LEU A 301 11.05 32.51 5.54
C LEU A 301 9.87 32.95 4.66
N ALA A 302 9.19 32.00 4.01
CA ALA A 302 8.00 32.25 3.21
C ALA A 302 6.86 32.84 4.05
N LEU A 303 6.64 32.32 5.27
CA LEU A 303 5.67 32.84 6.22
C LEU A 303 6.01 34.26 6.68
N PHE A 304 7.28 34.52 7.04
CA PHE A 304 7.74 35.87 7.38
C PHE A 304 7.49 36.86 6.24
N LEU A 305 7.88 36.50 5.02
CA LEU A 305 7.69 37.34 3.85
C LEU A 305 6.20 37.52 3.50
N GLY A 306 5.39 36.48 3.66
CA GLY A 306 3.93 36.55 3.53
C GLY A 306 3.31 37.54 4.53
N ALA A 307 3.77 37.54 5.77
CA ALA A 307 3.34 38.50 6.78
C ALA A 307 3.76 39.95 6.44
N VAL A 308 4.90 40.15 5.79
CA VAL A 308 5.32 41.46 5.26
C VAL A 308 4.40 41.88 4.09
N TRP A 309 4.11 40.96 3.16
CA TRP A 309 3.22 41.21 2.03
C TRP A 309 1.80 41.59 2.46
N LEU A 310 1.24 40.92 3.48
CA LEU A 310 -0.09 41.20 4.02
C LEU A 310 -0.25 42.64 4.57
N ARG A 311 0.85 43.24 5.04
CA ARG A 311 0.92 44.63 5.50
C ARG A 311 1.06 45.64 4.35
N GLY A 312 1.39 45.18 3.15
CA GLY A 312 1.64 46.02 1.96
C GLY A 312 0.42 46.17 1.03
N PRO A 313 0.65 46.46 -0.28
CA PRO A 313 -0.40 46.67 -1.29
C PRO A 313 -1.23 45.42 -1.64
N ARG A 314 -0.93 44.25 -1.07
CA ARG A 314 -1.64 42.97 -1.29
C ARG A 314 -1.85 42.62 -2.77
N ALA A 315 -0.89 42.97 -3.62
CA ALA A 315 -0.91 42.59 -5.04
C ALA A 315 -1.01 41.06 -5.15
N GLY A 316 -1.94 40.55 -5.96
CA GLY A 316 -2.18 39.12 -6.10
C GLY A 316 -3.14 38.50 -5.06
N MET A 317 -3.70 39.27 -4.10
CA MET A 317 -4.62 38.72 -3.09
C MET A 317 -5.80 37.93 -3.67
N PRO A 318 -6.48 38.35 -4.76
CA PRO A 318 -7.55 37.54 -5.34
C PRO A 318 -7.06 36.17 -5.83
N LEU A 319 -5.85 36.10 -6.40
CA LEU A 319 -5.24 34.84 -6.80
C LEU A 319 -4.95 33.95 -5.58
N LEU A 320 -4.43 34.53 -4.48
CA LEU A 320 -4.22 33.79 -3.24
C LEU A 320 -5.51 33.17 -2.71
N VAL A 321 -6.56 33.98 -2.56
CA VAL A 321 -7.83 33.55 -1.97
C VAL A 321 -8.49 32.47 -2.80
N THR A 322 -8.58 32.67 -4.11
CA THR A 322 -9.25 31.72 -5.01
C THR A 322 -8.52 30.38 -5.08
N VAL A 323 -7.18 30.39 -5.12
CA VAL A 323 -6.38 29.15 -5.11
C VAL A 323 -6.48 28.44 -3.77
N VAL A 324 -6.29 29.14 -2.63
CA VAL A 324 -6.38 28.51 -1.30
C VAL A 324 -7.77 27.92 -1.07
N LEU A 325 -8.85 28.63 -1.43
CA LEU A 325 -10.21 28.11 -1.27
C LEU A 325 -10.53 26.98 -2.24
N GLY A 326 -10.19 27.13 -3.52
CA GLY A 326 -10.51 26.14 -4.55
C GLY A 326 -9.67 24.87 -4.41
N HIS A 327 -8.35 25.01 -4.28
CA HIS A 327 -7.44 23.88 -4.06
C HIS A 327 -7.66 23.27 -2.68
N GLY A 328 -7.83 24.09 -1.65
CA GLY A 328 -8.14 23.60 -0.30
C GLY A 328 -9.43 22.79 -0.25
N ALA A 329 -10.50 23.25 -0.92
CA ALA A 329 -11.72 22.48 -1.04
C ALA A 329 -11.47 21.15 -1.75
N PHE A 330 -10.79 21.15 -2.90
CA PHE A 330 -10.48 19.91 -3.61
C PHE A 330 -9.68 18.92 -2.74
N LEU A 331 -8.64 19.38 -2.05
CA LEU A 331 -7.83 18.56 -1.16
C LEU A 331 -8.64 18.00 0.02
N LEU A 332 -9.48 18.83 0.64
CA LEU A 332 -10.24 18.42 1.82
C LEU A 332 -11.37 17.44 1.46
N PHE A 333 -12.06 17.67 0.35
CA PHE A 333 -13.27 16.93 0.01
C PHE A 333 -13.04 15.81 -1.01
N ALA A 334 -11.98 15.82 -1.83
CA ALA A 334 -11.81 14.84 -2.90
C ALA A 334 -10.49 14.05 -2.84
N VAL A 335 -9.48 14.50 -2.09
CA VAL A 335 -8.16 13.83 -2.07
C VAL A 335 -7.94 13.16 -0.73
N ARG A 336 -7.50 11.90 -0.74
CA ARG A 336 -7.14 11.16 0.47
C ARG A 336 -5.88 11.76 1.13
N PRO A 337 -5.80 11.80 2.47
CA PRO A 337 -4.64 12.31 3.22
C PRO A 337 -3.39 11.38 3.15
N LEU A 338 -3.19 10.72 2.02
CA LEU A 338 -2.06 9.83 1.71
C LEU A 338 -1.17 10.38 0.60
N ASP A 339 -1.54 11.49 -0.03
CA ASP A 339 -0.83 11.97 -1.20
C ASP A 339 -0.56 13.47 -1.10
N ASP A 340 0.65 13.81 -0.68
CA ASP A 340 1.12 15.18 -0.55
C ASP A 340 1.53 15.81 -1.89
N ARG A 341 1.56 15.05 -3.00
CA ARG A 341 1.87 15.58 -4.33
C ARG A 341 0.82 16.58 -4.82
N PHE A 342 -0.44 16.42 -4.40
CA PHE A 342 -1.52 17.33 -4.77
C PHE A 342 -1.34 18.75 -4.20
N VAL A 343 -0.62 18.88 -3.08
CA VAL A 343 -0.29 20.18 -2.47
C VAL A 343 0.71 20.97 -3.32
N LEU A 344 1.56 20.26 -4.08
CA LEU A 344 2.63 20.85 -4.89
C LEU A 344 2.10 21.86 -5.92
N VAL A 345 0.93 21.59 -6.52
CA VAL A 345 0.34 22.43 -7.58
C VAL A 345 0.10 23.87 -7.12
N GLY A 346 -0.29 24.04 -5.85
CA GLY A 346 -0.52 25.34 -5.22
C GLY A 346 0.75 26.03 -4.72
N ALA A 347 1.86 25.30 -4.55
CA ALA A 347 3.09 25.81 -3.92
C ALA A 347 3.68 27.08 -4.58
N PRO A 348 3.66 27.25 -5.92
CA PRO A 348 4.20 28.47 -6.51
C PRO A 348 3.49 29.77 -6.10
N LEU A 349 2.27 29.68 -5.57
CA LEU A 349 1.59 30.82 -4.97
C LEU A 349 2.30 31.32 -3.71
N GLY A 350 2.81 30.40 -2.87
CA GLY A 350 3.62 30.74 -1.71
C GLY A 350 4.92 31.46 -2.11
N VAL A 351 5.53 31.02 -3.21
CA VAL A 351 6.69 31.70 -3.81
C VAL A 351 6.35 33.13 -4.25
N LEU A 352 5.24 33.33 -4.97
CA LEU A 352 4.80 34.65 -5.40
C LEU A 352 4.52 35.60 -4.24
N VAL A 353 3.79 35.12 -3.22
CA VAL A 353 3.50 35.88 -2.00
C VAL A 353 4.81 36.26 -1.28
N GLY A 354 5.72 35.30 -1.12
CA GLY A 354 7.03 35.53 -0.51
C GLY A 354 7.84 36.60 -1.25
N VAL A 355 7.92 36.53 -2.57
CA VAL A 355 8.70 37.49 -3.37
C VAL A 355 8.08 38.89 -3.41
N LEU A 356 6.75 38.99 -3.41
CA LEU A 356 6.06 40.28 -3.28
C LEU A 356 6.28 40.89 -1.88
N GLY A 357 6.35 40.08 -0.83
CA GLY A 357 6.75 40.50 0.51
C GLY A 357 8.20 40.97 0.57
N TRP A 358 9.11 40.22 -0.06
CA TRP A 358 10.53 40.58 -0.19
C TRP A 358 10.73 41.92 -0.88
N GLN A 359 9.91 42.22 -1.89
CA GLN A 359 9.91 43.53 -2.55
C GLN A 359 9.55 44.68 -1.61
N ALA A 360 8.70 44.45 -0.59
CA ALA A 360 8.30 45.48 0.37
C ALA A 360 9.37 45.76 1.45
N LEU A 361 10.41 44.92 1.56
CA LEU A 361 11.53 45.16 2.48
C LEU A 361 12.39 46.36 2.06
N SER A 362 13.08 46.94 3.05
CA SER A 362 14.13 47.95 2.82
C SER A 362 15.27 47.36 1.97
N PRO A 363 16.04 48.16 1.22
CA PRO A 363 17.09 47.65 0.33
C PRO A 363 18.10 46.72 1.03
N SER A 364 18.53 47.05 2.26
CA SER A 364 19.47 46.24 3.03
C SER A 364 18.86 44.90 3.46
N LEU A 365 17.64 44.92 4.01
CA LEU A 365 16.94 43.68 4.39
C LEU A 365 16.61 42.82 3.19
N ARG A 366 16.21 43.44 2.08
CA ARG A 366 15.96 42.75 0.81
C ARG A 366 17.19 42.00 0.32
N LYS A 367 18.37 42.63 0.36
CA LYS A 367 19.64 41.97 0.01
C LYS A 367 19.95 40.81 0.97
N GLY A 368 19.87 41.06 2.28
CA GLY A 368 20.16 40.05 3.31
C GLY A 368 19.25 38.84 3.23
N VAL A 369 17.93 39.06 3.19
CA VAL A 369 16.93 37.99 3.05
C VAL A 369 17.09 37.27 1.71
N GLY A 370 17.34 37.99 0.62
CA GLY A 370 17.59 37.37 -0.68
C GLY A 370 18.78 36.42 -0.65
N VAL A 371 19.92 36.84 -0.07
CA VAL A 371 21.10 35.97 0.11
C VAL A 371 20.77 34.76 0.98
N LEU A 372 20.05 34.98 2.10
CA LEU A 372 19.64 33.89 2.99
C LEU A 372 18.77 32.85 2.28
N THR A 373 17.77 33.27 1.48
CA THR A 373 16.93 32.36 0.68
C THR A 373 17.77 31.54 -0.30
N LEU A 374 18.72 32.18 -0.99
CA LEU A 374 19.58 31.51 -1.97
C LEU A 374 20.47 30.46 -1.30
N VAL A 375 21.11 30.80 -0.19
CA VAL A 375 21.98 29.88 0.56
C VAL A 375 21.16 28.73 1.12
N LEU A 376 20.06 29.01 1.79
CA LEU A 376 19.22 27.98 2.40
C LEU A 376 18.63 27.03 1.35
N GLY A 377 18.11 27.55 0.24
CA GLY A 377 17.56 26.71 -0.83
C GLY A 377 18.61 25.82 -1.49
N LEU A 378 19.82 26.32 -1.74
CA LEU A 378 20.91 25.50 -2.28
C LEU A 378 21.40 24.45 -1.27
N LEU A 379 21.43 24.78 0.02
CA LEU A 379 21.78 23.82 1.07
C LEU A 379 20.74 22.70 1.20
N VAL A 380 19.45 23.02 1.12
CA VAL A 380 18.37 22.02 1.09
C VAL A 380 18.49 21.15 -0.17
N ALA A 381 18.76 21.75 -1.34
CA ALA A 381 18.98 20.98 -2.57
C ALA A 381 20.18 20.04 -2.46
N LEU A 382 21.31 20.50 -1.92
CA LEU A 382 22.49 19.66 -1.68
C LEU A 382 22.19 18.52 -0.70
N ASP A 383 21.50 18.81 0.39
CA ASP A 383 21.16 17.81 1.41
C ASP A 383 20.19 16.74 0.90
N PHE A 384 19.25 17.15 0.04
CA PHE A 384 18.24 16.24 -0.50
C PHE A 384 18.81 15.33 -1.61
N HIS A 385 19.69 15.87 -2.46
CA HIS A 385 20.16 15.20 -3.68
C HIS A 385 21.56 14.59 -3.59
N SER A 386 22.24 14.69 -2.44
CA SER A 386 23.58 14.16 -2.26
C SER A 386 23.78 13.54 -0.88
N SER A 387 24.98 13.03 -0.61
CA SER A 387 25.37 12.53 0.72
C SER A 387 25.64 13.64 1.74
N PHE A 388 25.56 14.92 1.34
CA PHE A 388 25.64 16.04 2.26
C PHE A 388 24.46 16.01 3.24
N THR A 389 24.71 16.25 4.52
CA THR A 389 23.66 16.31 5.56
C THR A 389 23.70 17.63 6.32
N LEU A 390 22.57 18.31 6.37
CA LEU A 390 22.31 19.46 7.21
C LEU A 390 22.20 19.05 8.68
N PRO A 391 22.62 19.90 9.63
CA PRO A 391 22.44 19.63 11.04
C PRO A 391 20.99 19.29 11.39
N GLY A 392 20.78 18.13 12.01
CA GLY A 392 19.46 17.64 12.42
C GLY A 392 18.61 17.02 11.29
N SER A 393 19.11 16.92 10.06
CA SER A 393 18.38 16.28 8.96
C SER A 393 18.54 14.75 8.92
N SER A 394 19.41 14.18 9.78
CA SER A 394 19.66 12.74 9.88
C SER A 394 18.63 11.98 10.72
N SER A 395 17.84 12.69 11.54
CA SER A 395 16.82 12.10 12.41
C SER A 395 15.45 12.63 12.02
N GLU A 396 14.50 11.72 11.88
CA GLU A 396 13.11 12.05 11.64
C GLU A 396 12.37 12.28 12.96
N VAL A 397 11.63 13.38 13.04
CA VAL A 397 10.73 13.67 14.16
C VAL A 397 9.31 13.64 13.64
N GLU A 398 8.57 12.61 14.03
CA GLU A 398 7.15 12.46 13.73
C GLU A 398 6.35 13.54 14.48
N LEU A 399 5.66 14.41 13.73
CA LEU A 399 4.79 15.46 14.27
C LEU A 399 3.38 14.96 14.55
N ILE A 400 2.87 14.08 13.68
CA ILE A 400 1.54 13.49 13.78
C ILE A 400 1.66 12.03 13.42
N ARG A 401 1.34 11.17 14.38
CA ARG A 401 1.14 9.75 14.15
C ARG A 401 -0.30 9.52 13.70
N VAL A 402 -0.45 8.86 12.56
CA VAL A 402 -1.74 8.37 12.07
C VAL A 402 -1.66 6.85 12.17
N THR A 403 -2.56 6.21 12.89
CA THR A 403 -2.48 4.76 13.21
C THR A 403 -2.42 3.88 11.96
N GLU A 404 -3.03 4.31 10.86
CA GLU A 404 -3.11 3.53 9.61
C GLU A 404 -2.22 4.07 8.48
N GLN A 405 -1.50 5.18 8.65
CA GLN A 405 -0.82 5.87 7.55
C GLN A 405 0.54 6.45 7.97
N PRO A 406 1.51 6.59 7.04
CA PRO A 406 2.78 7.22 7.36
C PRO A 406 2.57 8.62 7.95
N GLY A 407 3.00 8.79 9.21
CA GLY A 407 2.87 10.05 9.94
C GLY A 407 3.50 11.24 9.21
N VAL A 408 3.12 12.45 9.61
CA VAL A 408 3.80 13.66 9.09
C VAL A 408 5.05 13.88 9.91
N ALA A 409 6.20 13.96 9.26
CA ALA A 409 7.47 14.15 9.96
C ALA A 409 8.24 15.39 9.52
N VAL A 410 9.30 15.69 10.28
CA VAL A 410 10.25 16.78 10.06
C VAL A 410 11.67 16.24 10.15
N ARG A 411 12.57 16.75 9.30
CA ARG A 411 14.02 16.45 9.32
C ARG A 411 14.85 17.73 9.41
N GLY A 412 14.87 18.32 10.59
CA GLY A 412 15.60 19.56 10.87
C GLY A 412 15.17 20.70 9.94
N LEU A 413 16.12 21.25 9.17
CA LEU A 413 15.86 22.28 8.16
C LEU A 413 15.63 21.75 6.75
N SER A 414 15.74 20.44 6.54
CA SER A 414 15.67 19.83 5.22
C SER A 414 14.25 19.42 4.80
N LEU A 415 14.13 18.99 3.55
CA LEU A 415 12.94 18.42 2.96
C LEU A 415 12.75 16.97 3.44
N VAL A 416 11.50 16.60 3.71
CA VAL A 416 11.09 15.21 3.97
C VAL A 416 10.59 14.58 2.67
N ASP A 417 10.74 13.27 2.57
CA ASP A 417 10.17 12.46 1.49
C ASP A 417 8.66 12.67 1.34
N SER A 418 8.16 12.48 0.13
CA SER A 418 6.72 12.35 -0.08
C SER A 418 6.21 11.07 0.58
N VAL A 419 4.91 10.99 0.88
CA VAL A 419 4.32 9.75 1.43
C VAL A 419 4.64 8.55 0.53
N GLU A 420 5.15 7.47 1.13
CA GLU A 420 5.57 6.24 0.43
C GLU A 420 6.53 6.48 -0.74
N GLN A 421 7.24 7.62 -0.74
CA GLN A 421 8.11 8.03 -1.83
C GLN A 421 7.40 8.09 -3.20
N ARG A 422 6.07 8.26 -3.26
CA ARG A 422 5.30 8.32 -4.52
C ARG A 422 5.62 9.55 -5.38
N GLY A 423 6.15 10.61 -4.79
CA GLY A 423 6.48 11.87 -5.46
C GLY A 423 7.98 12.11 -5.55
N TRP A 424 8.66 12.11 -4.41
CA TRP A 424 10.10 12.32 -4.31
C TRP A 424 10.69 11.59 -3.11
N SER A 425 11.96 11.20 -3.25
CA SER A 425 12.75 10.52 -2.23
C SER A 425 14.13 11.17 -2.11
N ARG A 426 14.59 11.26 -0.87
CA ARG A 426 15.91 11.78 -0.54
C ARG A 426 16.99 10.80 -0.93
N TRP A 427 18.17 11.31 -1.28
CA TRP A 427 19.34 10.49 -1.63
C TRP A 427 19.64 9.39 -0.60
N SER A 428 19.55 9.69 0.69
CA SER A 428 19.85 8.72 1.75
C SER A 428 18.79 7.63 1.94
N GLU A 429 17.60 7.81 1.37
CA GLU A 429 16.45 6.92 1.50
C GLU A 429 16.05 6.27 0.16
N ASP A 430 16.77 6.62 -0.91
CA ASP A 430 16.63 5.93 -2.18
C ASP A 430 17.02 4.47 -2.00
N GLN A 431 16.06 3.61 -2.28
CA GLN A 431 16.33 2.19 -2.43
C GLN A 431 17.16 1.98 -3.70
N ASP A 432 18.02 0.96 -3.67
CA ASP A 432 18.69 0.52 -4.89
C ASP A 432 17.62 0.10 -5.90
N ASN A 433 17.59 0.77 -7.06
CA ASN A 433 16.63 0.42 -8.09
C ASN A 433 16.93 -0.96 -8.70
N LYS A 434 18.09 -1.59 -8.42
CA LYS A 434 18.47 -2.91 -8.92
C LYS A 434 18.44 -3.04 -10.46
N THR A 435 18.46 -1.94 -11.21
CA THR A 435 18.36 -1.95 -12.69
C THR A 435 19.50 -2.77 -13.32
N ALA A 436 20.71 -2.73 -12.75
CA ALA A 436 21.84 -3.52 -13.25
C ALA A 436 21.58 -5.04 -13.17
N LEU A 437 20.96 -5.51 -12.08
CA LEU A 437 20.61 -6.91 -11.90
C LEU A 437 19.51 -7.33 -12.88
N ARG A 438 18.49 -6.49 -13.06
CA ARG A 438 17.44 -6.74 -14.03
C ARG A 438 17.97 -6.84 -15.46
N GLU A 439 18.86 -5.92 -15.86
CA GLU A 439 19.50 -5.96 -17.18
C GLU A 439 20.38 -7.21 -17.36
N GLN A 440 21.03 -7.71 -16.30
CA GLN A 440 21.76 -8.98 -16.35
C GLN A 440 20.82 -10.18 -16.55
N LEU A 441 19.72 -10.22 -15.80
CA LEU A 441 18.69 -11.24 -15.96
C LEU A 441 18.09 -11.20 -17.37
N TRP A 442 17.68 -10.03 -17.84
CA TRP A 442 17.16 -9.84 -19.19
C TRP A 442 18.12 -10.27 -20.29
N LYS A 443 19.41 -9.89 -20.18
CA LYS A 443 20.42 -10.37 -21.13
C LYS A 443 20.46 -11.89 -21.20
N THR A 444 20.33 -12.58 -20.07
CA THR A 444 20.31 -14.05 -20.05
C THR A 444 19.04 -14.58 -20.72
N LEU A 445 17.87 -14.06 -20.35
CA LEU A 445 16.58 -14.46 -20.91
C LEU A 445 16.47 -14.20 -22.42
N ALA A 446 17.06 -13.10 -22.90
CA ALA A 446 17.07 -12.75 -24.32
C ALA A 446 17.92 -13.71 -25.18
N HIS A 447 18.79 -14.53 -24.58
CA HIS A 447 19.49 -15.60 -25.30
C HIS A 447 18.68 -16.90 -25.35
N CYS A 448 17.60 -17.02 -24.59
CA CYS A 448 16.68 -18.15 -24.69
C CYS A 448 15.80 -18.00 -25.95
N SER A 449 15.42 -19.11 -26.58
CA SER A 449 14.58 -19.13 -27.78
C SER A 449 13.08 -18.99 -27.48
N ALA A 450 12.72 -18.25 -26.43
CA ALA A 450 11.35 -18.06 -26.00
C ALA A 450 10.67 -16.96 -26.85
N MET A 451 9.48 -17.24 -27.35
CA MET A 451 8.62 -16.24 -27.98
C MET A 451 7.82 -15.45 -26.94
N LYS A 452 7.52 -16.06 -25.79
CA LYS A 452 6.76 -15.45 -24.70
C LYS A 452 7.47 -15.59 -23.36
N LEU A 453 7.40 -14.55 -22.54
CA LEU A 453 7.88 -14.55 -21.16
C LEU A 453 6.72 -14.27 -20.21
N ARG A 454 6.47 -15.21 -19.29
CA ARG A 454 5.45 -15.16 -18.25
C ARG A 454 6.09 -14.65 -16.97
N ILE A 455 5.59 -13.53 -16.45
CA ILE A 455 6.04 -12.91 -15.19
C ILE A 455 4.80 -12.67 -14.35
N ALA A 456 4.77 -13.22 -13.15
CA ALA A 456 3.69 -12.95 -12.19
C ALA A 456 3.87 -11.57 -11.56
N ALA A 457 2.77 -10.85 -11.35
CA ALA A 457 2.76 -9.65 -10.51
C ALA A 457 3.20 -10.02 -9.08
N GLU A 458 3.91 -9.11 -8.41
CA GLU A 458 4.36 -9.22 -7.02
C GLU A 458 5.40 -10.33 -6.71
N ASP A 459 5.74 -11.21 -7.67
CA ASP A 459 6.76 -12.24 -7.48
C ASP A 459 8.16 -11.59 -7.31
N PRO A 460 8.82 -11.75 -6.15
CA PRO A 460 10.07 -11.05 -5.86
C PRO A 460 11.27 -11.67 -6.60
N ILE A 461 11.34 -11.43 -7.92
CA ILE A 461 12.43 -11.92 -8.78
C ILE A 461 13.72 -11.16 -8.44
N VAL A 462 13.73 -9.84 -8.67
CA VAL A 462 14.86 -8.94 -8.41
C VAL A 462 14.52 -7.97 -7.27
N SER A 463 13.34 -7.34 -7.33
CA SER A 463 12.82 -6.49 -6.25
C SER A 463 12.06 -7.29 -5.20
N GLU A 464 11.85 -6.72 -4.01
CA GLU A 464 11.08 -7.37 -2.93
C GLU A 464 9.56 -7.33 -3.17
N HIS A 465 9.11 -6.55 -4.16
CA HIS A 465 7.69 -6.30 -4.42
C HIS A 465 7.31 -6.56 -5.88
N GLY A 466 8.08 -7.38 -6.60
CA GLY A 466 7.83 -7.70 -8.01
C GLY A 466 8.55 -6.81 -9.04
N ASP A 467 8.57 -7.26 -10.30
CA ASP A 467 9.31 -6.62 -11.40
C ASP A 467 8.52 -6.53 -12.71
N LEU A 468 7.21 -6.75 -12.67
CA LEU A 468 6.36 -6.86 -13.85
C LEU A 468 6.46 -5.66 -14.80
N PHE A 469 6.34 -4.43 -14.29
CA PHE A 469 6.37 -3.23 -15.14
C PHE A 469 7.75 -2.99 -15.74
N TRP A 470 8.81 -3.42 -15.06
CA TRP A 470 10.16 -3.38 -15.62
C TRP A 470 10.28 -4.31 -16.83
N PHE A 471 9.82 -5.56 -16.73
CA PHE A 471 9.88 -6.52 -17.82
C PHE A 471 9.03 -6.08 -19.02
N LYS A 472 7.80 -5.61 -18.77
CA LYS A 472 6.93 -5.04 -19.82
C LYS A 472 7.63 -3.88 -20.55
N TYR A 473 8.15 -2.92 -19.79
CA TYR A 473 8.91 -1.80 -20.33
C TYR A 473 10.11 -2.27 -21.16
N ARG A 474 10.93 -3.18 -20.62
CA ARG A 474 12.20 -3.60 -21.23
C ARG A 474 11.99 -4.40 -22.51
N ALA A 475 10.96 -5.25 -22.56
CA ALA A 475 10.61 -6.01 -23.74
C ALA A 475 10.08 -5.12 -24.86
N LEU A 476 9.19 -4.18 -24.54
CA LEU A 476 8.70 -3.22 -25.52
C LEU A 476 9.85 -2.33 -26.04
N TYR A 477 10.76 -1.92 -25.15
CA TYR A 477 11.97 -1.18 -25.54
C TYR A 477 12.84 -1.99 -26.51
N ALA A 478 13.15 -3.26 -26.18
CA ALA A 478 13.92 -4.13 -27.07
C ALA A 478 13.25 -4.30 -28.43
N TRP A 479 11.94 -4.51 -28.47
CA TRP A 479 11.18 -4.64 -29.71
C TRP A 479 11.25 -3.38 -30.58
N LEU A 480 11.15 -2.20 -29.95
CA LEU A 480 11.20 -0.92 -30.65
C LEU A 480 12.62 -0.52 -31.10
N GLU A 481 13.64 -0.72 -30.26
CA GLU A 481 14.95 -0.10 -30.45
C GLU A 481 16.08 -1.09 -30.74
N GLU A 482 16.03 -2.32 -30.22
CA GLU A 482 17.16 -3.27 -30.30
C GLU A 482 17.05 -4.27 -31.47
N GLN A 483 15.88 -4.36 -32.12
CA GLN A 483 15.53 -5.28 -33.21
C GLN A 483 15.40 -6.77 -32.76
N PRO A 484 14.45 -7.55 -33.33
CA PRO A 484 14.12 -8.90 -32.88
C PRO A 484 15.26 -9.95 -33.09
N PRO A 485 15.20 -11.12 -32.41
CA PRO A 485 14.05 -11.67 -31.67
C PRO A 485 14.00 -11.22 -30.21
N THR A 486 12.87 -10.60 -29.83
CA THR A 486 12.58 -10.23 -28.44
C THR A 486 11.34 -11.00 -28.00
N PRO A 487 11.36 -11.68 -26.84
CA PRO A 487 10.17 -12.33 -26.30
C PRO A 487 9.07 -11.30 -26.02
N LEU A 488 7.83 -11.64 -26.36
CA LEU A 488 6.64 -10.89 -25.97
C LEU A 488 6.35 -11.20 -24.50
N ILE A 489 6.23 -10.17 -23.65
CA ILE A 489 5.82 -10.41 -22.26
C ILE A 489 4.33 -10.72 -22.25
N MET A 490 3.97 -11.86 -21.68
CA MET A 490 2.60 -12.12 -21.27
C MET A 490 2.50 -11.81 -19.79
N GLU A 491 1.56 -10.94 -19.45
CA GLU A 491 1.09 -10.79 -18.08
C GLU A 491 0.26 -12.04 -17.78
N ASP A 492 0.83 -12.93 -16.98
CA ASP A 492 0.10 -14.06 -16.44
C ASP A 492 -0.11 -13.79 -14.96
N ALA A 493 -1.38 -13.83 -14.57
CA ALA A 493 -1.90 -13.33 -13.30
C ALA A 493 -1.95 -11.79 -13.20
N GLN A 494 -3.19 -11.25 -13.25
CA GLN A 494 -3.52 -10.07 -12.45
C GLN A 494 -2.99 -10.28 -11.02
N PRO A 495 -2.62 -9.21 -10.28
CA PRO A 495 -2.32 -9.32 -8.86
C PRO A 495 -3.40 -10.14 -8.16
N ALA A 496 -3.02 -11.02 -7.22
CA ALA A 496 -3.97 -11.86 -6.48
C ALA A 496 -5.09 -11.05 -5.80
N PHE A 497 -4.88 -9.73 -5.64
CA PHE A 497 -5.85 -8.73 -5.22
C PHE A 497 -7.18 -8.73 -6.00
N PHE A 498 -7.21 -9.20 -7.26
CA PHE A 498 -8.42 -9.25 -8.11
C PHE A 498 -9.04 -10.65 -8.26
N GLY A 499 -8.64 -11.62 -7.43
CA GLY A 499 -9.13 -13.00 -7.47
C GLY A 499 -8.08 -14.01 -7.91
N PRO A 500 -8.46 -15.29 -8.14
CA PRO A 500 -7.52 -16.31 -8.61
C PRO A 500 -6.88 -15.87 -9.93
N PRO A 501 -5.56 -16.08 -10.09
CA PRO A 501 -4.84 -15.61 -11.26
C PRO A 501 -5.49 -16.17 -12.52
N GLN A 502 -5.95 -15.28 -13.41
CA GLN A 502 -6.47 -15.70 -14.71
C GLN A 502 -5.30 -16.18 -15.57
N CYS A 503 -5.12 -17.49 -15.59
CA CYS A 503 -4.06 -18.14 -16.33
C CYS A 503 -4.47 -18.33 -17.78
N ARG A 504 -3.68 -17.78 -18.71
CA ARG A 504 -3.87 -18.07 -20.13
C ARG A 504 -3.18 -19.38 -20.49
N ASP A 505 -3.92 -20.28 -21.13
CA ASP A 505 -3.37 -21.52 -21.68
C ASP A 505 -2.20 -21.23 -22.62
N SER A 506 -1.17 -22.08 -22.56
CA SER A 506 -0.05 -22.01 -23.50
C SER A 506 -0.54 -22.19 -24.94
N THR A 507 -0.08 -21.33 -25.84
CA THR A 507 -0.47 -21.42 -27.25
C THR A 507 0.36 -22.51 -27.94
N PRO A 508 -0.26 -23.56 -28.51
CA PRO A 508 0.50 -24.65 -29.13
C PRO A 508 1.44 -24.15 -30.24
N GLY A 509 2.74 -24.46 -30.12
CA GLY A 509 3.77 -24.11 -31.10
C GLY A 509 4.52 -22.81 -30.83
N GLU A 510 4.16 -22.04 -29.81
CA GLU A 510 4.93 -20.89 -29.34
C GLU A 510 5.75 -21.29 -28.12
N THR A 511 7.06 -21.05 -28.14
CA THR A 511 7.94 -21.33 -27.00
C THR A 511 7.71 -20.32 -25.89
N GLU A 512 7.44 -20.80 -24.68
CA GLU A 512 7.16 -19.96 -23.52
C GLU A 512 8.18 -20.21 -22.40
N LEU A 513 8.55 -19.14 -21.70
CA LEU A 513 9.31 -19.20 -20.45
C LEU A 513 8.51 -18.56 -19.33
N ALA A 514 8.65 -19.07 -18.11
CA ALA A 514 8.20 -18.41 -16.91
C ALA A 514 9.39 -18.17 -15.97
N VAL A 515 9.37 -17.05 -15.25
CA VAL A 515 10.44 -16.68 -14.31
C VAL A 515 9.84 -16.46 -12.93
N SER A 516 10.47 -17.03 -11.91
CA SER A 516 10.12 -16.77 -10.51
C SER A 516 11.36 -16.48 -9.66
N GLY A 517 11.15 -15.78 -8.54
CA GLY A 517 12.20 -15.60 -7.52
C GLY A 517 12.45 -16.87 -6.71
N ALA A 518 13.69 -17.09 -6.29
CA ALA A 518 14.06 -18.14 -5.32
C ALA A 518 15.23 -17.69 -4.46
N ARG A 519 15.27 -18.07 -3.17
CA ARG A 519 16.42 -17.79 -2.30
C ARG A 519 17.36 -18.97 -2.20
N ARG A 520 18.60 -18.70 -1.77
CA ARG A 520 19.62 -19.72 -1.60
C ARG A 520 19.21 -20.75 -0.55
N GLY A 521 19.05 -22.00 -0.98
CA GLY A 521 18.72 -23.11 -0.09
C GLY A 521 17.23 -23.43 -0.02
N GLU A 522 16.39 -22.59 -0.63
CA GLU A 522 14.98 -22.87 -0.88
C GLU A 522 14.83 -23.60 -2.22
N GLU A 523 13.81 -24.45 -2.33
CA GLU A 523 13.46 -25.08 -3.59
C GLU A 523 12.74 -24.06 -4.47
N PRO A 524 13.15 -23.89 -5.75
CA PRO A 524 12.46 -22.99 -6.66
C PRO A 524 10.95 -23.25 -6.73
N VAL A 525 10.16 -22.23 -6.42
CA VAL A 525 8.69 -22.31 -6.50
C VAL A 525 8.23 -21.92 -7.89
N ARG A 526 7.31 -22.70 -8.48
CA ARG A 526 6.70 -22.36 -9.76
C ARG A 526 5.86 -21.09 -9.62
N PRO A 527 5.93 -20.15 -10.58
CA PRO A 527 5.06 -18.99 -10.54
C PRO A 527 3.59 -19.41 -10.70
N PRO A 528 2.63 -18.59 -10.24
CA PRO A 528 1.22 -18.77 -10.55
C PRO A 528 1.02 -18.99 -12.05
N CYS A 529 0.05 -19.84 -12.44
CA CYS A 529 -0.22 -20.21 -13.83
C CYS A 529 0.74 -21.19 -14.52
N VAL A 530 1.67 -21.77 -13.76
CA VAL A 530 2.56 -22.83 -14.23
C VAL A 530 2.20 -24.15 -13.55
N ASP A 531 1.68 -25.10 -14.32
CA ASP A 531 1.21 -26.39 -13.80
C ASP A 531 2.31 -27.48 -13.78
N GLY A 532 1.92 -28.74 -13.55
CA GLY A 532 2.82 -29.89 -13.55
C GLY A 532 3.46 -30.23 -14.90
N SER A 533 3.00 -29.62 -16.00
CA SER A 533 3.56 -29.83 -17.35
C SER A 533 4.84 -29.03 -17.59
N TRP A 534 5.18 -28.10 -16.69
CA TRP A 534 6.37 -27.30 -16.77
C TRP A 534 7.52 -27.88 -15.93
N VAL A 535 8.74 -27.64 -16.42
CA VAL A 535 9.99 -28.13 -15.80
C VAL A 535 10.92 -26.96 -15.54
N LEU A 536 11.70 -27.07 -14.46
CA LEU A 536 12.78 -26.12 -14.16
C LEU A 536 13.92 -26.35 -15.15
N GLU A 537 14.22 -25.36 -15.98
CA GLU A 537 15.34 -25.42 -16.92
C GLU A 537 16.67 -25.08 -16.23
N GLY A 538 16.64 -24.12 -15.31
CA GLY A 538 17.81 -23.69 -14.56
C GLY A 538 17.51 -22.57 -13.57
N VAL A 539 18.54 -22.21 -12.82
CA VAL A 539 18.53 -21.11 -11.84
C VAL A 539 19.66 -20.14 -12.15
N LEU A 540 19.36 -18.85 -12.19
CA LEU A 540 20.32 -17.79 -12.47
C LEU A 540 20.61 -16.99 -11.20
N PRO A 541 21.85 -16.95 -10.69
CA PRO A 541 22.20 -16.08 -9.56
C PRO A 541 22.04 -14.61 -9.95
N LEU A 542 21.32 -13.85 -9.14
CA LEU A 542 21.06 -12.43 -9.36
C LEU A 542 22.04 -11.53 -8.58
N ASP A 543 22.51 -11.97 -7.41
CA ASP A 543 23.44 -11.24 -6.56
C ASP A 543 24.61 -12.13 -6.07
N SER A 544 25.46 -11.59 -5.19
CA SER A 544 26.60 -12.31 -4.62
C SER A 544 26.23 -13.48 -3.68
N GLY A 545 24.97 -13.93 -3.66
CA GLY A 545 24.67 -15.31 -3.27
C GLY A 545 23.47 -15.52 -2.35
N SER A 546 22.47 -14.64 -2.33
CA SER A 546 21.20 -14.86 -1.61
C SER A 546 20.02 -15.15 -2.53
N ASN A 547 19.97 -14.56 -3.73
CA ASN A 547 18.79 -14.64 -4.60
C ASN A 547 19.13 -15.20 -5.99
N PHE A 548 18.20 -15.98 -6.54
CA PHE A 548 18.27 -16.56 -7.87
C PHE A 548 16.94 -16.36 -8.60
N ALA A 549 16.99 -16.23 -9.92
CA ALA A 549 15.81 -16.36 -10.77
C ALA A 549 15.69 -17.81 -11.26
N ALA A 550 14.58 -18.46 -10.95
CA ALA A 550 14.23 -19.77 -11.46
C ALA A 550 13.53 -19.64 -12.81
N ILE A 551 13.98 -20.42 -13.80
CA ILE A 551 13.50 -20.34 -15.18
C ILE A 551 12.82 -21.66 -15.54
N TRP A 552 11.57 -21.55 -15.93
CA TRP A 552 10.68 -22.67 -16.22
C TRP A 552 10.26 -22.66 -17.68
N SER A 553 10.07 -23.83 -18.25
CA SER A 553 9.49 -24.01 -19.59
C SER A 553 8.52 -25.19 -19.62
N PRO A 554 7.61 -25.28 -20.60
CA PRO A 554 6.87 -26.51 -20.85
C PRO A 554 7.83 -27.67 -21.14
N LYS A 555 7.53 -28.87 -20.64
CA LYS A 555 8.40 -30.05 -20.72
C LYS A 555 8.79 -30.45 -22.15
N ASP A 556 7.94 -30.14 -23.13
CA ASP A 556 8.12 -30.42 -24.56
C ASP A 556 8.73 -29.25 -25.34
N GLN A 557 8.97 -28.10 -24.69
CA GLN A 557 9.41 -26.86 -25.31
C GLN A 557 10.56 -26.22 -24.52
N LEU A 558 11.63 -26.99 -24.32
CA LEU A 558 12.82 -26.43 -23.67
C LEU A 558 13.36 -25.25 -24.50
N ALA A 559 13.46 -24.08 -23.87
CA ALA A 559 13.73 -22.81 -24.53
C ALA A 559 15.10 -22.21 -24.17
N CYS A 560 15.74 -22.62 -23.06
CA CYS A 560 17.00 -22.01 -22.62
C CYS A 560 18.15 -23.01 -22.44
N ASP A 561 18.79 -23.37 -23.55
CA ASP A 561 20.01 -24.20 -23.56
C ASP A 561 21.17 -23.71 -22.66
N PRO A 562 21.46 -22.39 -22.54
CA PRO A 562 22.58 -21.90 -21.72
C PRO A 562 22.48 -22.21 -20.22
N LEU A 563 21.29 -22.58 -19.73
CA LEU A 563 20.99 -22.72 -18.30
C LEU A 563 20.84 -24.17 -17.85
N ARG A 564 21.02 -25.14 -18.76
CA ARG A 564 20.93 -26.56 -18.44
C ARG A 564 21.89 -26.93 -17.31
N VAL A 565 21.31 -27.27 -16.16
CA VAL A 565 22.05 -27.83 -15.02
C VAL A 565 22.19 -29.34 -15.23
N ASP A 566 23.37 -29.78 -15.68
CA ASP A 566 23.70 -31.20 -15.72
C ASP A 566 23.85 -31.76 -14.28
N GLY A 567 22.83 -32.49 -13.79
CA GLY A 567 22.98 -33.41 -12.66
C GLY A 567 22.51 -32.95 -11.27
N ALA A 568 21.45 -32.14 -11.15
CA ALA A 568 20.82 -31.90 -9.85
C ALA A 568 20.20 -33.20 -9.29
N PRO A 569 20.56 -33.67 -8.08
CA PRO A 569 20.04 -34.91 -7.51
C PRO A 569 18.59 -34.75 -7.01
N PRO A 570 17.77 -35.83 -7.06
CA PRO A 570 16.42 -35.80 -6.49
C PRO A 570 16.47 -35.71 -4.94
N PRO A 571 15.50 -35.03 -4.31
CA PRO A 571 15.52 -34.79 -2.87
C PRO A 571 15.35 -36.09 -2.07
N SER A 572 16.22 -36.27 -1.08
CA SER A 572 16.26 -37.46 -0.21
C SER A 572 15.32 -37.33 0.98
N SER A 573 14.56 -38.38 1.29
CA SER A 573 13.68 -38.49 2.46
C SER A 573 14.47 -38.76 3.75
N ARG A 574 14.53 -37.78 4.65
CA ARG A 574 14.76 -37.99 6.08
C ARG A 574 13.43 -37.80 6.82
N PRO A 575 13.19 -38.54 7.92
CA PRO A 575 12.05 -38.25 8.78
C PRO A 575 12.16 -36.82 9.32
N ALA A 576 11.14 -36.03 9.09
CA ALA A 576 11.10 -34.62 9.45
C ALA A 576 11.04 -34.46 10.98
N PRO A 577 11.70 -33.44 11.55
CA PRO A 577 11.50 -33.06 12.94
C PRO A 577 10.01 -32.71 13.21
N PRO A 578 9.52 -32.83 14.46
CA PRO A 578 8.12 -32.52 14.82
C PRO A 578 7.73 -31.06 14.57
N VAL A 579 8.71 -30.16 14.48
CA VAL A 579 8.56 -28.81 13.94
C VAL A 579 9.62 -28.63 12.86
N VAL A 580 9.19 -28.38 11.64
CA VAL A 580 10.06 -28.01 10.52
C VAL A 580 10.00 -26.49 10.38
N GLU A 581 11.06 -25.81 10.80
CA GLU A 581 11.22 -24.39 10.49
C GLU A 581 11.80 -24.25 9.07
N SER A 582 11.02 -23.63 8.19
CA SER A 582 11.47 -23.15 6.88
C SER A 582 11.63 -21.64 6.92
N GLN A 583 12.50 -21.11 6.08
CA GLN A 583 12.53 -19.68 5.78
C GLN A 583 12.00 -19.55 4.35
N ASP A 584 11.07 -18.62 4.16
CA ASP A 584 10.63 -18.14 2.84
C ASP A 584 10.36 -16.64 2.97
N PRO A 585 11.40 -15.83 3.29
CA PRO A 585 11.16 -14.44 3.55
C PRO A 585 10.54 -13.77 2.30
N GLY A 586 9.76 -12.70 2.46
CA GLY A 586 9.15 -11.96 1.35
C GLY A 586 7.95 -12.64 0.67
N ARG A 587 7.67 -13.92 0.94
CA ARG A 587 6.39 -14.52 0.57
C ARG A 587 5.27 -13.94 1.43
N SER A 588 4.18 -13.52 0.79
CA SER A 588 2.93 -13.22 1.49
C SER A 588 2.17 -14.50 1.80
N TRP A 589 1.49 -14.53 2.95
CA TRP A 589 0.59 -15.62 3.29
C TRP A 589 -0.62 -15.64 2.34
N ARG A 590 -1.01 -16.84 1.93
CA ARG A 590 -2.14 -17.05 1.02
C ARG A 590 -3.43 -17.22 1.82
N CYS A 591 -4.22 -16.16 1.85
CA CYS A 591 -5.57 -16.14 2.40
C CYS A 591 -6.58 -16.44 1.29
N GLU A 592 -7.35 -17.53 1.43
CA GLU A 592 -8.43 -17.87 0.50
C GLU A 592 -9.80 -17.70 1.18
N THR A 593 -10.69 -16.93 0.54
CA THR A 593 -12.06 -16.68 0.98
C THR A 593 -13.04 -17.45 0.10
N THR A 594 -14.14 -17.91 0.67
CA THR A 594 -15.27 -18.50 -0.07
C THR A 594 -16.53 -17.70 0.31
N PRO A 595 -17.30 -17.10 -0.62
CA PRO A 595 -17.07 -16.94 -2.06
C PRO A 595 -16.05 -15.83 -2.40
N ALA A 596 -15.49 -15.86 -3.61
CA ALA A 596 -14.44 -14.96 -4.11
C ALA A 596 -14.85 -13.46 -4.24
N ASP A 597 -16.04 -13.09 -3.79
CA ASP A 597 -16.65 -11.77 -4.01
C ASP A 597 -16.39 -10.77 -2.85
N VAL A 598 -15.60 -11.16 -1.84
CA VAL A 598 -15.22 -10.27 -0.73
C VAL A 598 -13.93 -9.53 -1.06
N THR A 599 -13.96 -8.21 -0.87
CA THR A 599 -12.91 -7.18 -0.97
C THR A 599 -11.52 -7.57 -0.41
N PRO A 600 -10.45 -6.82 -0.76
CA PRO A 600 -9.11 -7.38 -0.86
C PRO A 600 -8.46 -7.67 0.50
N TRP A 601 -7.83 -8.86 0.57
CA TRP A 601 -6.91 -9.36 1.60
C TRP A 601 -7.22 -8.89 3.04
N ASP A 602 -8.36 -9.30 3.56
CA ASP A 602 -8.58 -9.34 5.01
C ASP A 602 -8.26 -10.75 5.53
N PRO A 603 -7.13 -10.93 6.26
CA PRO A 603 -6.82 -12.17 6.98
C PRO A 603 -7.96 -12.73 7.84
N CYS A 604 -8.84 -11.85 8.35
CA CYS A 604 -9.98 -12.26 9.14
C CYS A 604 -11.09 -12.86 8.26
N ALA A 605 -11.13 -12.61 6.95
CA ALA A 605 -12.15 -13.16 6.07
C ALA A 605 -11.79 -14.54 5.47
N CYS A 606 -10.56 -15.04 5.63
CA CYS A 606 -10.17 -16.35 5.07
C CYS A 606 -11.01 -17.45 5.72
N ASN A 607 -11.60 -18.36 4.95
CA ASN A 607 -12.36 -19.47 5.50
C ASN A 607 -12.24 -20.78 4.70
N ALA A 608 -11.58 -20.79 3.54
CA ALA A 608 -11.52 -21.95 2.66
C ALA A 608 -11.02 -23.22 3.37
N ASP A 609 -9.95 -23.10 4.15
CA ASP A 609 -9.39 -24.19 4.93
C ASP A 609 -10.38 -24.79 5.94
N TYR A 610 -11.24 -23.96 6.55
CA TYR A 610 -12.30 -24.43 7.44
C TYR A 610 -13.42 -25.14 6.69
N MET A 611 -13.70 -24.75 5.46
CA MET A 611 -14.65 -25.44 4.58
C MET A 611 -14.12 -26.82 4.15
N GLU A 612 -12.81 -27.00 4.09
CA GLU A 612 -12.19 -28.29 3.76
C GLU A 612 -11.95 -29.19 4.97
N PHE A 613 -11.88 -28.61 6.18
CA PHE A 613 -11.58 -29.36 7.41
C PHE A 613 -12.45 -30.60 7.60
N PRO A 614 -13.79 -30.55 7.48
CA PRO A 614 -14.63 -31.74 7.67
C PRO A 614 -14.32 -32.89 6.71
N GLN A 615 -13.83 -32.60 5.51
CA GLN A 615 -13.44 -33.64 4.56
C GLN A 615 -12.15 -34.33 5.02
N ARG A 616 -11.18 -33.55 5.52
CA ARG A 616 -9.92 -34.04 6.10
C ARG A 616 -10.14 -34.82 7.39
N ALA A 617 -11.16 -34.44 8.17
CA ALA A 617 -11.50 -35.02 9.46
C ALA A 617 -12.76 -35.92 9.42
N ALA A 618 -13.20 -36.37 8.24
CA ALA A 618 -14.50 -37.03 8.05
C ALA A 618 -14.71 -38.27 8.93
N ARG A 619 -13.63 -38.94 9.34
CA ARG A 619 -13.65 -40.09 10.24
C ARG A 619 -14.14 -39.77 11.65
N TRP A 620 -13.90 -38.54 12.12
CA TRP A 620 -14.26 -38.07 13.48
C TRP A 620 -15.46 -37.12 13.46
N ALA A 621 -16.04 -36.89 12.27
CA ALA A 621 -17.22 -36.08 12.10
C ALA A 621 -18.44 -36.77 12.73
N ASP A 622 -19.29 -35.99 13.38
CA ASP A 622 -20.63 -36.40 13.84
C ASP A 622 -21.67 -35.47 13.20
N PRO A 623 -21.89 -35.59 11.88
CA PRO A 623 -22.68 -34.62 11.13
C PRO A 623 -24.14 -34.63 11.58
N ALA A 624 -24.76 -33.44 11.57
CA ALA A 624 -26.18 -33.30 11.83
C ALA A 624 -27.02 -34.01 10.75
N ASP A 625 -28.18 -34.54 11.13
CA ASP A 625 -29.13 -35.19 10.20
C ASP A 625 -29.52 -34.27 9.02
N SER A 626 -29.61 -32.96 9.29
CA SER A 626 -29.84 -31.92 8.30
C SER A 626 -29.21 -30.60 8.77
N CYS A 627 -28.46 -29.94 7.88
CA CYS A 627 -27.85 -28.64 8.18
C CYS A 627 -28.89 -27.54 8.34
N ASP A 628 -29.91 -27.52 7.48
CA ASP A 628 -31.04 -26.58 7.60
C ASP A 628 -31.80 -26.82 8.91
N GLY A 629 -32.03 -28.08 9.27
CA GLY A 629 -32.69 -28.44 10.53
C GLY A 629 -31.89 -28.04 11.77
N LEU A 630 -30.55 -28.11 11.69
CA LEU A 630 -29.67 -27.60 12.75
C LEU A 630 -29.78 -26.08 12.87
N LEU A 631 -29.74 -25.35 11.75
CA LEU A 631 -29.87 -23.89 11.76
C LEU A 631 -31.23 -23.44 12.33
N GLU A 632 -32.32 -24.10 11.92
CA GLU A 632 -33.66 -23.84 12.45
C GLU A 632 -33.71 -24.06 13.98
N ASP A 633 -33.11 -25.14 14.49
CA ASP A 633 -33.04 -25.41 15.93
C ASP A 633 -32.19 -24.36 16.68
N LEU A 634 -31.05 -23.96 16.13
CA LEU A 634 -30.19 -22.92 16.72
C LEU A 634 -30.93 -21.58 16.83
N VAL A 635 -31.63 -21.17 15.77
CA VAL A 635 -32.45 -19.94 15.75
C VAL A 635 -33.61 -20.04 16.74
N ALA A 636 -34.34 -21.15 16.76
CA ALA A 636 -35.44 -21.35 17.71
C ALA A 636 -34.97 -21.30 19.17
N LYS A 637 -33.78 -21.82 19.47
CA LYS A 637 -33.17 -21.72 20.79
C LYS A 637 -32.76 -20.29 21.12
N TRP A 638 -32.15 -19.58 20.17
CA TRP A 638 -31.80 -18.17 20.34
C TRP A 638 -33.03 -17.32 20.67
N GLU A 639 -34.11 -17.47 19.90
CA GLU A 639 -35.40 -16.83 20.17
C GLU A 639 -36.00 -17.25 21.53
N GLY A 640 -35.71 -18.48 21.96
CA GLY A 640 -36.03 -19.01 23.29
C GLY A 640 -35.14 -18.50 24.43
N GLY A 641 -34.25 -17.54 24.17
CA GLY A 641 -33.38 -16.90 25.15
C GLY A 641 -32.15 -17.74 25.52
N TRP A 642 -31.63 -18.56 24.59
CA TRP A 642 -30.37 -19.28 24.77
C TRP A 642 -29.13 -18.37 24.77
N ASP A 643 -29.30 -17.11 24.41
CA ASP A 643 -28.30 -16.04 24.52
C ASP A 643 -27.99 -15.62 25.97
N GLN A 644 -28.67 -16.20 26.96
CA GLN A 644 -28.39 -15.96 28.38
C GLN A 644 -27.42 -17.01 28.98
N PRO A 645 -26.63 -16.68 30.02
CA PRO A 645 -25.84 -17.66 30.74
C PRO A 645 -26.68 -18.82 31.28
N ARG A 646 -26.21 -20.06 31.11
CA ARG A 646 -26.86 -21.24 31.69
C ARG A 646 -26.46 -21.38 33.16
N PRO A 647 -27.30 -21.93 34.05
CA PRO A 647 -26.89 -22.22 35.43
C PRO A 647 -25.73 -23.23 35.44
N PRO A 648 -24.78 -23.11 36.39
CA PRO A 648 -23.66 -24.04 36.46
C PRO A 648 -24.15 -25.45 36.78
N ILE A 649 -23.50 -26.44 36.19
CA ILE A 649 -23.67 -27.85 36.55
C ILE A 649 -23.02 -28.05 37.92
N PRO A 650 -23.79 -28.45 38.96
CA PRO A 650 -23.23 -28.68 40.29
C PRO A 650 -22.23 -29.85 40.30
N ASP A 651 -21.24 -29.76 41.19
CA ASP A 651 -20.29 -30.84 41.50
C ASP A 651 -19.43 -31.35 40.31
N LEU A 652 -19.29 -30.54 39.25
CA LEU A 652 -18.42 -30.87 38.13
C LEU A 652 -16.95 -30.65 38.52
N SER A 653 -16.15 -31.71 38.55
CA SER A 653 -14.71 -31.58 38.84
C SER A 653 -13.98 -30.90 37.67
N ALA A 654 -12.78 -30.37 37.90
CA ALA A 654 -11.98 -29.76 36.84
C ALA A 654 -11.65 -30.76 35.71
N ALA A 655 -11.44 -32.04 36.05
CA ALA A 655 -11.21 -33.11 35.08
C ALA A 655 -12.47 -33.43 34.27
N ASP A 656 -13.63 -33.57 34.93
CA ASP A 656 -14.90 -33.81 34.24
C ASP A 656 -15.29 -32.63 33.33
N LEU A 657 -14.96 -31.40 33.75
CA LEU A 657 -15.15 -30.21 32.93
C LEU A 657 -14.20 -30.19 31.72
N GLN A 658 -12.92 -30.51 31.90
CA GLN A 658 -11.96 -30.66 30.79
C GLN A 658 -12.45 -31.72 29.79
N ASP A 659 -12.89 -32.87 30.27
CA ASP A 659 -13.40 -33.94 29.41
C ASP A 659 -14.66 -33.51 28.65
N SER A 660 -15.59 -32.84 29.31
CA SER A 660 -16.80 -32.31 28.70
C SER A 660 -16.49 -31.22 27.66
N ILE A 661 -15.48 -30.38 27.90
CA ILE A 661 -15.03 -29.36 26.93
C ILE A 661 -14.39 -30.03 25.73
N MET A 662 -13.51 -31.01 25.92
CA MET A 662 -12.86 -31.75 24.84
C MET A 662 -13.86 -32.49 23.94
N GLU A 663 -14.91 -33.06 24.54
CA GLU A 663 -16.04 -33.65 23.83
C GLU A 663 -16.84 -32.58 23.07
N ALA A 664 -17.17 -31.47 23.73
CA ALA A 664 -17.95 -30.38 23.12
C ALA A 664 -17.22 -29.66 21.97
N LEU A 665 -15.89 -29.61 21.99
CA LEU A 665 -15.07 -29.05 20.92
C LEU A 665 -14.86 -30.05 19.76
N ASN A 666 -15.02 -31.35 20.02
CA ASN A 666 -14.72 -32.47 19.12
C ASN A 666 -13.31 -32.39 18.50
N ILE A 667 -12.28 -32.13 19.33
CA ILE A 667 -10.87 -32.04 18.88
C ILE A 667 -9.95 -33.04 19.58
N ARG A 668 -10.48 -33.99 20.37
CA ARG A 668 -9.65 -34.93 21.14
C ARG A 668 -8.69 -35.73 20.27
N PHE A 669 -9.13 -36.18 19.10
CA PHE A 669 -8.28 -36.88 18.15
C PHE A 669 -7.11 -36.03 17.64
N LEU A 670 -7.29 -34.70 17.52
CA LEU A 670 -6.22 -33.80 17.12
C LEU A 670 -5.18 -33.62 18.23
N VAL A 671 -5.57 -33.73 19.49
CA VAL A 671 -4.68 -33.55 20.65
C VAL A 671 -4.00 -34.87 21.05
N GLU A 672 -4.78 -35.92 21.29
CA GLU A 672 -4.32 -37.19 21.84
C GLU A 672 -3.90 -38.20 20.77
N GLY A 673 -4.29 -37.97 19.51
CA GLY A 673 -4.16 -38.98 18.45
C GLY A 673 -5.17 -40.11 18.63
N ASP A 674 -5.11 -41.11 17.75
CA ASP A 674 -6.03 -42.26 17.80
C ASP A 674 -5.42 -43.57 17.26
N GLY A 675 -4.09 -43.66 17.29
CA GLY A 675 -3.30 -44.82 16.84
C GLY A 675 -2.92 -44.78 15.36
N GLU A 676 -3.70 -44.11 14.51
CA GLU A 676 -3.27 -43.77 13.13
C GLU A 676 -2.78 -42.34 13.04
N LEU A 677 -3.48 -41.42 13.72
CA LEU A 677 -3.03 -40.06 13.90
C LEU A 677 -2.11 -39.97 15.12
N LEU A 678 -0.91 -39.40 14.91
CA LEU A 678 0.03 -39.14 15.99
C LEU A 678 -0.52 -38.07 16.96
N PRO A 679 -0.23 -38.16 18.27
CA PRO A 679 -0.54 -37.10 19.23
C PRO A 679 0.05 -35.76 18.78
N LEU A 680 -0.54 -34.64 19.23
CA LEU A 680 -0.14 -33.28 18.85
C LEU A 680 1.38 -33.08 18.98
N ASP A 681 1.99 -33.52 20.09
CA ASP A 681 3.42 -33.32 20.34
C ASP A 681 4.33 -34.07 19.37
N GLU A 682 3.88 -35.21 18.84
CA GLU A 682 4.67 -36.05 17.94
C GLU A 682 4.41 -35.74 16.46
N ARG A 683 3.26 -35.13 16.14
CA ARG A 683 2.85 -34.82 14.77
C ARG A 683 3.81 -33.79 14.13
N PRO A 684 4.25 -33.91 12.88
CA PRO A 684 5.02 -32.84 12.26
C PRO A 684 4.14 -31.62 11.94
N ILE A 685 4.64 -30.42 12.22
CA ILE A 685 4.08 -29.15 11.74
C ILE A 685 5.16 -28.38 10.98
N THR A 686 4.76 -27.61 9.98
CA THR A 686 5.66 -26.72 9.25
C THR A 686 5.40 -25.28 9.69
N VAL A 687 6.45 -24.56 10.04
CA VAL A 687 6.38 -23.13 10.36
C VAL A 687 7.37 -22.39 9.46
N THR A 688 6.85 -21.55 8.58
CA THR A 688 7.65 -20.78 7.63
C THR A 688 7.85 -19.36 8.13
N LEU A 689 9.10 -18.93 8.24
CA LEU A 689 9.46 -17.53 8.48
C LEU A 689 9.27 -16.72 7.19
N LEU A 690 8.21 -15.92 7.16
CA LEU A 690 7.85 -15.03 6.05
C LEU A 690 8.61 -13.70 6.07
N ASN A 691 9.01 -13.22 7.25
CA ASN A 691 9.73 -11.95 7.36
C ASN A 691 10.43 -11.85 8.73
N GLU A 692 11.59 -11.21 8.77
CA GLU A 692 12.28 -10.88 10.01
C GLU A 692 12.73 -9.42 9.99
N ARG A 693 12.40 -8.67 11.05
CA ARG A 693 12.80 -7.26 11.18
C ARG A 693 13.03 -6.84 12.62
N GLU A 694 13.96 -5.91 12.79
CA GLU A 694 14.16 -5.18 14.04
C GLU A 694 13.18 -4.01 14.10
N ARG A 695 12.38 -3.92 15.17
CA ARG A 695 11.41 -2.84 15.40
C ARG A 695 11.38 -2.48 16.87
N GLY A 696 11.49 -1.19 17.19
CA GLY A 696 11.29 -0.72 18.57
C GLY A 696 12.24 -1.31 19.63
N GLY A 697 13.39 -1.86 19.22
CA GLY A 697 14.35 -2.52 20.12
C GLY A 697 14.07 -4.00 20.39
N TYR A 698 13.13 -4.61 19.65
CA TYR A 698 12.87 -6.04 19.64
C TYR A 698 12.91 -6.61 18.22
N ARG A 699 13.01 -7.93 18.13
CA ARG A 699 13.02 -8.66 16.87
C ARG A 699 11.64 -9.23 16.58
N GLN A 700 11.16 -9.06 15.36
CA GLN A 700 9.85 -9.50 14.93
C GLN A 700 10.01 -10.53 13.82
N LEU A 701 9.28 -11.64 13.94
CA LEU A 701 9.24 -12.75 13.00
C LEU A 701 7.79 -12.93 12.53
N GLU A 702 7.52 -12.74 11.25
CA GLU A 702 6.22 -13.06 10.63
C GLU A 702 6.24 -14.53 10.21
N LEU A 703 5.24 -15.29 10.65
CA LEU A 703 5.22 -16.74 10.56
C LEU A 703 3.96 -17.22 9.83
N GLU A 704 4.10 -18.24 8.99
CA GLU A 704 3.02 -19.05 8.45
C GLU A 704 3.09 -20.44 9.09
N PHE A 705 2.05 -20.82 9.80
CA PHE A 705 1.85 -22.17 10.31
C PHE A 705 1.13 -22.98 9.24
N MET A 706 1.55 -24.22 9.00
CA MET A 706 0.87 -25.15 8.12
C MET A 706 0.68 -26.49 8.83
N ASP A 707 -0.58 -26.87 9.00
CA ASP A 707 -1.01 -28.15 9.58
C ASP A 707 -1.90 -28.91 8.57
N PRO A 708 -1.75 -30.24 8.45
CA PRO A 708 -2.51 -31.01 7.46
C PRO A 708 -4.04 -30.93 7.62
N PHE A 709 -4.54 -30.72 8.84
CA PHE A 709 -5.98 -30.71 9.12
C PHE A 709 -6.57 -29.32 9.02
N VAL A 710 -5.93 -28.33 9.65
CA VAL A 710 -6.48 -26.97 9.68
C VAL A 710 -5.91 -26.07 8.59
N GLY A 711 -4.95 -26.54 7.80
CA GLY A 711 -4.35 -25.77 6.72
C GLY A 711 -3.39 -24.70 7.21
N SER A 712 -3.41 -23.52 6.59
CA SER A 712 -2.43 -22.46 6.88
C SER A 712 -3.02 -21.27 7.64
N PHE A 713 -2.28 -20.76 8.63
CA PHE A 713 -2.65 -19.56 9.38
C PHE A 713 -1.42 -18.75 9.79
N GLN A 714 -1.61 -17.47 10.07
CA GLN A 714 -0.51 -16.55 10.39
C GLN A 714 -0.27 -16.41 11.89
N GLY A 715 0.98 -16.17 12.23
CA GLY A 715 1.37 -15.62 13.52
C GLY A 715 2.50 -14.60 13.42
N LEU A 716 2.67 -13.85 14.49
CA LEU A 716 3.70 -12.85 14.67
C LEU A 716 4.43 -13.14 15.97
N LEU A 717 5.69 -13.55 15.90
CA LEU A 717 6.51 -13.76 17.09
C LEU A 717 7.39 -12.55 17.33
N LEU A 718 7.23 -11.94 18.50
CA LEU A 718 8.03 -10.83 18.98
C LEU A 718 9.03 -11.35 20.02
N LEU A 719 10.30 -11.06 19.84
CA LEU A 719 11.39 -11.51 20.70
C LEU A 719 12.09 -10.32 21.35
N PRO A 720 12.23 -10.30 22.68
CA PRO A 720 13.03 -9.30 23.38
C PRO A 720 14.48 -9.32 22.90
N PRO A 721 15.24 -8.23 23.14
CA PRO A 721 16.66 -8.23 22.85
C PRO A 721 17.38 -9.29 23.70
N GLY A 722 18.25 -10.08 23.07
CA GLY A 722 19.01 -11.16 23.71
C GLY A 722 18.81 -12.50 23.03
N SER A 723 19.32 -13.57 23.65
CA SER A 723 19.30 -14.93 23.10
C SER A 723 18.31 -15.88 23.78
N GLY A 724 17.55 -15.42 24.78
CA GLY A 724 16.69 -16.28 25.59
C GLY A 724 17.44 -17.24 26.54
N PRO A 725 16.78 -18.28 27.07
CA PRO A 725 15.38 -18.64 26.81
C PRO A 725 14.42 -17.66 27.52
N PHE A 726 13.48 -17.10 26.76
CA PHE A 726 12.51 -16.13 27.26
C PHE A 726 11.27 -16.83 27.87
N PRO A 727 10.69 -16.30 28.96
CA PRO A 727 9.29 -16.63 29.27
C PRO A 727 8.43 -16.21 28.08
N ALA A 728 7.37 -16.97 27.77
CA ALA A 728 6.58 -16.71 26.58
C ALA A 728 5.10 -16.49 26.88
N LEU A 729 4.46 -15.70 26.02
CA LEU A 729 3.03 -15.48 26.00
C LEU A 729 2.50 -15.86 24.62
N ILE A 730 1.38 -16.55 24.59
CA ILE A 730 0.52 -16.58 23.40
C ILE A 730 -0.57 -15.52 23.56
N ALA A 731 -0.68 -14.62 22.59
CA ALA A 731 -1.66 -13.55 22.57
C ALA A 731 -2.71 -13.83 21.49
N LEU A 732 -3.98 -13.89 21.91
CA LEU A 732 -5.10 -14.27 21.06
C LEU A 732 -5.97 -13.02 20.76
N PRO A 733 -6.12 -12.65 19.47
CA PRO A 733 -6.78 -11.42 19.07
C PRO A 733 -8.30 -11.46 19.28
N GLY A 734 -8.93 -10.28 19.22
CA GLY A 734 -10.39 -10.16 19.12
C GLY A 734 -10.88 -10.16 17.67
N HIS A 735 -12.20 -10.18 17.48
CA HIS A 735 -12.80 -10.10 16.13
C HIS A 735 -12.29 -8.88 15.36
N ASN A 736 -12.09 -9.05 14.04
CA ASN A 736 -11.53 -8.07 13.12
C ASN A 736 -10.08 -7.63 13.43
N GLU A 737 -9.34 -8.41 14.22
CA GLU A 737 -7.93 -8.14 14.52
C GLU A 737 -6.99 -9.21 13.95
N THR A 738 -5.98 -8.74 13.22
CA THR A 738 -4.81 -9.56 12.87
C THR A 738 -3.76 -9.53 13.97
N ALA A 739 -2.77 -10.41 13.91
CA ALA A 739 -1.61 -10.38 14.80
C ALA A 739 -0.90 -9.01 14.79
N ALA A 740 -0.86 -8.32 13.64
CA ALA A 740 -0.25 -7.00 13.52
C ALA A 740 -1.11 -5.91 14.19
N ILE A 741 -2.44 -5.96 14.00
CA ILE A 741 -3.38 -5.05 14.66
C ILE A 741 -3.31 -5.26 16.18
N HIS A 742 -3.32 -6.51 16.64
CA HIS A 742 -3.24 -6.80 18.06
C HIS A 742 -1.92 -6.32 18.69
N ARG A 743 -0.79 -6.44 17.96
CA ARG A 743 0.48 -5.84 18.40
C ARG A 743 0.34 -4.32 18.58
N ASP A 744 -0.17 -3.62 17.57
CA ASP A 744 -0.13 -2.16 17.50
C ASP A 744 -1.23 -1.50 18.36
N ASP A 745 -2.43 -2.05 18.37
CA ASP A 745 -3.62 -1.43 18.96
C ASP A 745 -3.98 -1.99 20.34
N ARG A 746 -3.57 -3.23 20.64
CA ARG A 746 -3.80 -3.90 21.93
C ARG A 746 -2.55 -3.99 22.81
N SER A 747 -1.52 -3.22 22.46
CA SER A 747 -0.26 -3.15 23.21
C SER A 747 0.41 -4.52 23.33
N GLY A 748 0.30 -5.38 22.32
CA GLY A 748 0.98 -6.67 22.31
C GLY A 748 2.51 -6.54 22.36
N ASP A 749 3.06 -5.42 21.90
CA ASP A 749 4.48 -5.08 21.99
C ASP A 749 4.95 -4.72 23.41
N LEU A 750 4.04 -4.30 24.30
CA LEU A 750 4.34 -3.98 25.70
C LEU A 750 5.02 -5.18 26.41
N PHE A 751 4.50 -6.39 26.22
CA PHE A 751 5.02 -7.57 26.88
C PHE A 751 6.46 -7.89 26.47
N VAL A 752 6.85 -7.51 25.25
CA VAL A 752 8.21 -7.69 24.75
C VAL A 752 9.18 -6.76 25.45
N ALA A 753 8.74 -5.52 25.72
CA ALA A 753 9.50 -4.58 26.54
C ALA A 753 9.67 -5.07 27.99
N GLU A 754 8.70 -5.85 28.49
CA GLU A 754 8.76 -6.52 29.79
C GLU A 754 9.54 -7.85 29.75
N GLY A 755 10.16 -8.21 28.63
CA GLY A 755 11.03 -9.38 28.52
C GLY A 755 10.31 -10.71 28.25
N TYR A 756 9.06 -10.68 27.79
CA TYR A 756 8.36 -11.85 27.26
C TYR A 756 8.59 -12.02 25.76
N ALA A 757 8.81 -13.24 25.31
CA ALA A 757 8.56 -13.57 23.92
C ALA A 757 7.05 -13.68 23.70
N THR A 758 6.49 -12.98 22.71
CA THR A 758 5.03 -12.93 22.50
C THR A 758 4.69 -13.45 21.12
N LEU A 759 3.98 -14.57 21.02
CA LEU A 759 3.39 -15.07 19.78
C LEU A 759 1.95 -14.59 19.67
N LEU A 760 1.68 -13.72 18.71
CA LEU A 760 0.35 -13.26 18.36
C LEU A 760 -0.18 -14.08 17.19
N LEU A 761 -1.35 -14.69 17.32
CA LEU A 761 -1.97 -15.43 16.21
C LEU A 761 -2.93 -14.53 15.42
N THR A 762 -3.20 -14.87 14.16
CA THR A 762 -4.30 -14.32 13.38
C THR A 762 -5.33 -15.41 13.15
N PHE A 763 -6.52 -15.26 13.74
CA PHE A 763 -7.62 -16.19 13.48
C PHE A 763 -8.31 -15.86 12.16
N ARG A 764 -8.55 -16.92 11.39
CA ARG A 764 -9.30 -16.90 10.14
C ARG A 764 -10.80 -16.90 10.44
N ALA A 765 -11.61 -16.49 9.46
CA ALA A 765 -13.07 -16.37 9.55
C ALA A 765 -13.50 -15.68 10.86
N TYR A 766 -12.92 -14.52 11.10
CA TYR A 766 -13.04 -13.72 12.31
C TYR A 766 -13.50 -12.28 12.02
N ASP A 767 -14.18 -12.11 10.89
CA ASP A 767 -14.67 -10.85 10.32
C ASP A 767 -16.04 -10.41 10.88
N THR A 768 -16.64 -11.16 11.83
CA THR A 768 -18.05 -10.98 12.29
C THR A 768 -19.09 -11.02 11.17
N GLY A 769 -18.68 -11.50 10.00
CA GLY A 769 -19.38 -11.34 8.74
C GLY A 769 -19.75 -12.67 8.11
N LEU A 770 -19.79 -12.67 6.78
CA LEU A 770 -20.24 -13.83 6.02
C LEU A 770 -19.25 -15.00 6.14
N ALA A 771 -17.94 -14.72 6.21
CA ALA A 771 -16.93 -15.77 6.25
C ALA A 771 -17.00 -16.54 7.58
N GLU A 772 -17.09 -15.83 8.70
CA GLU A 772 -17.33 -16.41 10.03
C GLU A 772 -18.63 -17.22 10.06
N HIS A 773 -19.71 -16.67 9.50
CA HIS A 773 -21.00 -17.37 9.45
C HIS A 773 -20.90 -18.72 8.75
N GLN A 774 -20.32 -18.71 7.54
CA GLN A 774 -20.20 -19.90 6.72
C GLN A 774 -19.32 -20.95 7.36
N ALA A 775 -18.16 -20.56 7.90
CA ALA A 775 -17.26 -21.47 8.58
C ALA A 775 -17.94 -22.10 9.82
N SER A 776 -18.60 -21.27 10.63
CA SER A 776 -19.25 -21.72 11.87
C SER A 776 -20.39 -22.69 11.58
N LEU A 777 -21.30 -22.33 10.69
CA LEU A 777 -22.42 -23.19 10.31
C LEU A 777 -21.93 -24.47 9.63
N HIS A 778 -20.97 -24.37 8.71
CA HIS A 778 -20.43 -25.53 8.00
C HIS A 778 -19.81 -26.54 8.97
N LEU A 779 -18.95 -26.09 9.89
CA LEU A 779 -18.32 -26.95 10.89
C LEU A 779 -19.37 -27.58 11.82
N LEU A 780 -20.35 -26.80 12.31
CA LEU A 780 -21.43 -27.31 13.15
C LEU A 780 -22.27 -28.38 12.46
N CYS A 781 -22.61 -28.18 11.18
CA CYS A 781 -23.34 -29.17 10.39
C CYS A 781 -22.56 -30.48 10.21
N GLN A 782 -21.24 -30.46 10.34
CA GLN A 782 -20.37 -31.63 10.23
C GLN A 782 -19.95 -32.20 11.60
N GLY A 783 -20.52 -31.72 12.70
CA GLY A 783 -20.22 -32.20 14.05
C GLY A 783 -18.94 -31.63 14.67
N PHE A 784 -18.46 -30.49 14.16
CA PHE A 784 -17.32 -29.76 14.69
C PHE A 784 -17.75 -28.37 15.17
N SER A 785 -16.83 -27.58 15.72
CA SER A 785 -17.08 -26.19 16.07
C SER A 785 -15.89 -25.31 15.68
N LEU A 786 -16.16 -24.06 15.28
CA LEU A 786 -15.09 -23.12 14.96
C LEU A 786 -14.21 -22.82 16.19
N MET A 787 -14.80 -22.80 17.40
CA MET A 787 -14.04 -22.73 18.65
C MET A 787 -13.07 -23.90 18.83
N GLY A 788 -13.45 -25.13 18.47
CA GLY A 788 -12.57 -26.29 18.52
C GLY A 788 -11.31 -26.07 17.68
N ILE A 789 -11.50 -25.57 16.45
CA ILE A 789 -10.41 -25.30 15.53
C ILE A 789 -9.48 -24.20 16.06
N ARG A 790 -10.02 -23.09 16.58
CA ARG A 790 -9.20 -22.00 17.14
C ARG A 790 -8.43 -22.39 18.38
N VAL A 791 -9.02 -23.21 19.26
CA VAL A 791 -8.30 -23.81 20.39
C VAL A 791 -7.15 -24.68 19.87
N TYR A 792 -7.38 -25.49 18.84
CA TYR A 792 -6.32 -26.31 18.25
C TYR A 792 -5.22 -25.48 17.56
N GLU A 793 -5.54 -24.39 16.86
CA GLU A 793 -4.53 -23.46 16.32
C GLU A 793 -3.67 -22.82 17.42
N ALA A 794 -4.28 -22.43 18.54
CA ALA A 794 -3.55 -21.94 19.70
C ALA A 794 -2.62 -23.01 20.29
N LEU A 795 -3.06 -24.28 20.30
CA LEU A 795 -2.22 -25.42 20.71
C LEU A 795 -1.03 -25.64 19.77
N LEU A 796 -1.20 -25.47 18.46
CA LEU A 796 -0.11 -25.50 17.48
C LEU A 796 0.91 -24.37 17.74
N GLY A 797 0.43 -23.17 18.07
CA GLY A 797 1.28 -22.04 18.48
C GLY A 797 2.08 -22.33 19.76
N LEU A 798 1.45 -22.90 20.79
CA LEU A 798 2.13 -23.33 22.02
C LEU A 798 3.18 -24.41 21.77
N LYS A 799 2.85 -25.40 20.92
CA LYS A 799 3.80 -26.43 20.53
C LYS A 799 5.03 -25.84 19.83
N TYR A 800 4.82 -24.90 18.91
CA TYR A 800 5.92 -24.21 18.25
C TYR A 800 6.82 -23.48 19.25
N LEU A 801 6.23 -22.71 20.17
CA LEU A 801 6.98 -22.04 21.24
C LEU A 801 7.79 -23.02 22.09
N ASP A 802 7.21 -24.16 22.48
CA ASP A 802 7.87 -25.19 23.30
C ASP A 802 9.09 -25.83 22.61
N HIS A 803 9.10 -25.87 21.28
CA HIS A 803 10.21 -26.45 20.50
C HIS A 803 11.31 -25.45 20.14
N ARG A 804 11.12 -24.16 20.42
CA ARG A 804 12.13 -23.12 20.14
C ARG A 804 13.18 -23.06 21.24
N ALA A 805 14.44 -23.05 20.84
CA ALA A 805 15.58 -22.99 21.77
C ALA A 805 15.72 -21.64 22.51
N ASP A 806 15.15 -20.56 21.96
CA ASP A 806 15.15 -19.22 22.57
C ASP A 806 13.93 -18.97 23.47
N ILE A 807 13.09 -19.99 23.70
CA ILE A 807 11.90 -19.94 24.56
C ILE A 807 12.03 -20.93 25.72
N ASP A 808 11.55 -20.54 26.90
CA ASP A 808 11.41 -21.41 28.06
C ASP A 808 9.99 -21.97 28.12
N GLY A 809 9.78 -23.15 27.54
CA GLY A 809 8.49 -23.83 27.51
C GLY A 809 7.88 -24.11 28.90
N SER A 810 8.67 -24.07 29.98
CA SER A 810 8.16 -24.23 31.34
C SER A 810 7.51 -22.97 31.92
N ARG A 811 7.69 -21.81 31.25
CA ARG A 811 7.23 -20.47 31.64
C ARG A 811 6.39 -19.84 30.53
N MET A 812 5.26 -20.47 30.21
CA MET A 812 4.30 -19.96 29.23
C MET A 812 3.02 -19.43 29.89
N GLY A 813 2.48 -18.34 29.36
CA GLY A 813 1.16 -17.81 29.71
C GLY A 813 0.31 -17.52 28.48
N VAL A 814 -0.96 -17.17 28.69
CA VAL A 814 -1.87 -16.75 27.63
C VAL A 814 -2.52 -15.41 27.98
N ILE A 815 -2.72 -14.57 26.98
CA ILE A 815 -3.55 -13.37 27.06
C ILE A 815 -4.55 -13.39 25.90
N GLY A 816 -5.82 -13.13 26.20
CA GLY A 816 -6.86 -13.00 25.18
C GLY A 816 -7.51 -11.63 25.21
N HIS A 817 -7.99 -11.20 24.05
CA HIS A 817 -8.89 -10.05 23.89
C HIS A 817 -10.18 -10.49 23.21
N SER A 818 -11.33 -10.07 23.71
CA SER A 818 -12.65 -10.35 23.11
C SER A 818 -12.83 -11.86 22.83
N GLY A 819 -13.17 -12.31 21.61
CA GLY A 819 -13.25 -13.76 21.33
C GLY A 819 -11.92 -14.53 21.52
N GLY A 820 -10.77 -13.85 21.48
CA GLY A 820 -9.48 -14.40 21.89
C GLY A 820 -9.44 -14.75 23.38
N SER A 821 -10.12 -13.99 24.25
CA SER A 821 -10.32 -14.35 25.67
C SER A 821 -11.19 -15.60 25.80
N VAL A 822 -12.17 -15.77 24.93
CA VAL A 822 -13.04 -16.96 24.91
C VAL A 822 -12.23 -18.20 24.54
N THR A 823 -11.37 -18.08 23.52
CA THR A 823 -10.43 -19.14 23.14
C THR A 823 -9.43 -19.44 24.27
N ALA A 824 -8.85 -18.41 24.90
CA ALA A 824 -7.92 -18.57 26.03
C ALA A 824 -8.57 -19.29 27.22
N ASN A 825 -9.83 -18.97 27.53
CA ASN A 825 -10.58 -19.59 28.64
C ASN A 825 -10.84 -21.09 28.40
N LEU A 826 -10.99 -21.52 27.15
CA LEU A 826 -11.07 -22.94 26.79
C LEU A 826 -9.68 -23.60 26.79
N LEU A 827 -8.67 -22.91 26.23
CA LEU A 827 -7.30 -23.41 26.11
C LEU A 827 -6.69 -23.84 27.45
N ILE A 828 -6.87 -23.01 28.49
CA ILE A 828 -6.35 -23.29 29.85
C ILE A 828 -7.01 -24.49 30.54
N ARG A 829 -8.12 -25.00 29.98
CA ARG A 829 -8.80 -26.21 30.46
C ARG A 829 -8.43 -27.42 29.62
N VAL A 830 -8.12 -27.23 28.34
CA VAL A 830 -7.73 -28.31 27.42
C VAL A 830 -6.28 -28.76 27.66
N GLN A 831 -5.34 -27.85 27.94
CA GLN A 831 -3.94 -28.15 28.27
C GLN A 831 -3.46 -27.31 29.48
N PRO A 832 -4.02 -27.53 30.68
CA PRO A 832 -3.67 -26.75 31.87
C PRO A 832 -2.18 -26.88 32.26
N GLU A 833 -1.54 -28.00 31.94
CA GLU A 833 -0.14 -28.28 32.30
C GLU A 833 0.88 -27.45 31.51
N ARG A 834 0.52 -26.92 30.34
CA ARG A 834 1.42 -26.09 29.51
C ARG A 834 1.43 -24.62 29.91
N LEU A 835 0.42 -24.16 30.64
CA LEU A 835 0.22 -22.74 30.92
C LEU A 835 0.34 -22.46 32.41
N ARG A 836 0.96 -21.32 32.75
CA ARG A 836 1.18 -20.87 34.13
C ARG A 836 0.23 -19.79 34.59
N ALA A 837 -0.32 -19.03 33.64
CA ALA A 837 -1.21 -17.91 33.91
C ALA A 837 -2.08 -17.60 32.69
N SER A 838 -3.25 -17.01 32.94
CA SER A 838 -4.15 -16.50 31.90
C SER A 838 -4.62 -15.09 32.23
N VAL A 839 -4.66 -14.21 31.22
CA VAL A 839 -5.29 -12.89 31.30
C VAL A 839 -6.47 -12.87 30.34
N SER A 840 -7.65 -12.53 30.87
CA SER A 840 -8.91 -12.60 30.13
C SER A 840 -9.74 -11.35 30.37
N ASP A 841 -10.26 -10.76 29.30
CA ASP A 841 -11.11 -9.55 29.33
C ASP A 841 -12.57 -9.81 28.94
N LEU A 842 -12.91 -11.07 28.60
CA LEU A 842 -14.25 -11.47 28.19
C LEU A 842 -14.59 -12.88 28.68
N THR A 843 -15.84 -13.04 29.12
CA THR A 843 -16.51 -14.31 29.38
C THR A 843 -17.56 -14.56 28.30
N ALA A 844 -17.83 -15.82 27.94
CA ALA A 844 -18.76 -16.14 26.87
C ALA A 844 -19.93 -17.03 27.31
N ILE A 845 -21.05 -16.88 26.59
CA ILE A 845 -22.20 -17.77 26.69
C ILE A 845 -22.09 -18.99 25.77
N HIS A 846 -21.12 -18.98 24.85
CA HIS A 846 -20.90 -20.00 23.81
C HIS A 846 -22.14 -20.31 22.95
N PHE A 847 -22.97 -19.30 22.71
CA PHE A 847 -24.18 -19.38 21.89
C PHE A 847 -24.40 -18.06 21.12
N ASN A 848 -23.50 -17.77 20.18
CA ASN A 848 -23.47 -16.52 19.43
C ASN A 848 -24.34 -16.60 18.15
N ILE A 849 -25.65 -16.58 18.33
CA ILE A 849 -26.62 -16.52 17.22
C ILE A 849 -27.23 -15.11 17.17
N GLY A 850 -27.40 -14.58 15.96
CA GLY A 850 -27.93 -13.24 15.73
C GLY A 850 -28.95 -13.17 14.59
N PRO A 851 -29.46 -11.97 14.29
CA PRO A 851 -30.30 -11.74 13.12
C PRO A 851 -29.52 -12.08 11.82
N PRO A 852 -30.22 -12.36 10.69
CA PRO A 852 -29.57 -12.67 9.42
C PRO A 852 -28.70 -11.51 8.91
N LEU A 853 -27.63 -11.83 8.17
CA LEU A 853 -26.73 -10.84 7.57
C LEU A 853 -27.36 -10.11 6.36
N ASP A 854 -28.35 -10.72 5.71
CA ASP A 854 -29.06 -10.20 4.55
C ASP A 854 -30.60 -10.24 4.75
N GLU A 855 -31.35 -9.42 3.99
CA GLU A 855 -32.82 -9.26 4.13
C GLU A 855 -33.65 -10.52 3.80
N GLY A 856 -33.01 -11.67 3.55
CA GLY A 856 -33.66 -12.95 3.25
C GLY A 856 -33.05 -14.19 3.91
N GLY A 857 -32.00 -14.06 4.73
CA GLY A 857 -31.28 -15.19 5.33
C GLY A 857 -31.92 -15.79 6.59
N GLY A 858 -31.49 -17.00 6.93
CA GLY A 858 -31.63 -17.55 8.29
C GLY A 858 -30.66 -16.85 9.26
N GLY A 859 -30.88 -16.95 10.58
CA GLY A 859 -30.08 -16.23 11.59
C GLY A 859 -28.57 -16.38 11.40
N HIS A 860 -27.80 -15.34 11.75
CA HIS A 860 -26.34 -15.35 11.70
C HIS A 860 -25.77 -16.26 12.81
N VAL A 861 -24.80 -17.10 12.45
CA VAL A 861 -24.16 -18.06 13.35
C VAL A 861 -22.69 -17.65 13.54
N GLY A 862 -22.34 -17.10 14.69
CA GLY A 862 -20.97 -16.71 15.02
C GLY A 862 -20.11 -17.91 15.46
N ASP A 863 -18.81 -17.66 15.47
CA ASP A 863 -17.73 -18.59 15.86
C ASP A 863 -17.90 -19.21 17.25
N GLU A 864 -18.36 -18.41 18.21
CA GLU A 864 -18.59 -18.80 19.60
C GLU A 864 -19.89 -19.62 19.76
N THR A 865 -20.40 -20.26 18.72
CA THR A 865 -21.60 -21.10 18.80
C THR A 865 -21.22 -22.57 19.01
N SER A 866 -21.54 -23.12 20.17
CA SER A 866 -21.59 -24.58 20.40
C SER A 866 -22.61 -24.89 21.47
N TYR A 867 -23.64 -25.66 21.10
CA TYR A 867 -24.71 -26.03 22.03
C TYR A 867 -24.19 -26.74 23.29
N ALA A 868 -23.20 -27.62 23.13
CA ALA A 868 -22.58 -28.33 24.24
C ALA A 868 -21.79 -27.38 25.15
N LEU A 869 -20.99 -26.46 24.59
CA LEU A 869 -20.27 -25.46 25.38
C LEU A 869 -21.22 -24.46 26.07
N ALA A 870 -22.33 -24.10 25.42
CA ALA A 870 -23.31 -23.19 26.01
C ALA A 870 -23.87 -23.71 27.34
N ARG A 871 -24.07 -25.03 27.45
CA ARG A 871 -24.49 -25.69 28.70
C ARG A 871 -23.42 -25.65 29.79
N LEU A 872 -22.15 -25.52 29.41
CA LEU A 872 -21.00 -25.43 30.31
C LEU A 872 -20.58 -23.98 30.61
N SER A 873 -21.20 -22.97 29.97
CA SER A 873 -20.78 -21.57 30.02
C SER A 873 -20.56 -21.02 31.43
N ALA A 874 -21.47 -21.28 32.39
CA ALA A 874 -21.27 -20.82 33.77
C ALA A 874 -20.11 -21.51 34.48
N ASN A 875 -19.85 -22.80 34.21
CA ASN A 875 -18.68 -23.49 34.75
C ASN A 875 -17.38 -22.97 34.11
N ILE A 876 -17.38 -22.68 32.82
CA ILE A 876 -16.22 -22.10 32.10
C ILE A 876 -15.93 -20.67 32.58
N ASN A 877 -16.97 -19.86 32.80
CA ASN A 877 -16.84 -18.47 33.26
C ASN A 877 -16.51 -18.36 34.76
N ASP A 878 -16.71 -19.44 35.52
CA ASP A 878 -16.17 -19.54 36.88
C ASP A 878 -14.68 -19.90 36.80
N PHE A 879 -13.83 -18.87 36.83
CA PHE A 879 -12.38 -19.05 36.79
C PHE A 879 -11.80 -19.81 37.99
N SER A 880 -12.56 -20.02 39.09
CA SER A 880 -12.11 -20.90 40.17
C SER A 880 -12.07 -22.38 39.78
N THR A 881 -12.72 -22.75 38.67
CA THR A 881 -12.66 -24.10 38.10
C THR A 881 -11.42 -24.32 37.22
N ALA A 882 -10.67 -23.27 36.89
CA ALA A 882 -9.44 -23.40 36.09
C ALA A 882 -8.29 -23.93 36.96
N ALA A 883 -7.49 -24.85 36.41
CA ALA A 883 -6.27 -25.33 37.05
C ALA A 883 -5.11 -24.32 36.98
N VAL A 884 -5.26 -23.29 36.14
CA VAL A 884 -4.30 -22.21 35.93
C VAL A 884 -4.87 -20.91 36.52
N PRO A 885 -4.08 -20.11 37.26
CA PRO A 885 -4.51 -18.80 37.73
C PRO A 885 -4.99 -17.91 36.57
N VAL A 886 -6.16 -17.27 36.74
CA VAL A 886 -6.74 -16.34 35.76
C VAL A 886 -6.86 -14.94 36.36
N PHE A 887 -6.41 -13.93 35.62
CA PHE A 887 -6.57 -12.52 35.97
C PHE A 887 -7.60 -11.85 35.07
N PRO A 888 -8.83 -11.62 35.58
CA PRO A 888 -9.84 -10.88 34.83
C PRO A 888 -9.44 -9.41 34.73
N VAL A 889 -9.56 -8.85 33.53
CA VAL A 889 -9.37 -7.42 33.27
C VAL A 889 -10.64 -6.84 32.62
N GLU A 890 -10.76 -5.51 32.61
CA GLU A 890 -11.86 -4.88 31.87
C GLU A 890 -11.70 -5.10 30.36
N TYR A 891 -12.84 -5.26 29.68
CA TYR A 891 -12.93 -5.46 28.24
C TYR A 891 -12.14 -4.40 27.46
N GLY A 892 -11.29 -4.83 26.53
CA GLY A 892 -10.44 -3.96 25.72
C GLY A 892 -9.30 -3.29 26.50
N TYR A 893 -8.99 -3.79 27.70
CA TYR A 893 -7.90 -3.31 28.55
C TYR A 893 -8.00 -1.81 28.90
N THR A 894 -9.21 -1.29 29.09
CA THR A 894 -9.50 0.13 29.34
C THR A 894 -8.77 0.74 30.54
N GLN A 895 -8.42 -0.07 31.54
CA GLN A 895 -7.65 0.36 32.71
C GLN A 895 -6.11 0.27 32.51
N GLY A 896 -5.67 -0.14 31.32
CA GLY A 896 -4.29 -0.45 31.00
C GLY A 896 -3.86 -1.85 31.47
N LEU A 897 -2.72 -2.31 30.93
CA LEU A 897 -2.21 -3.67 31.15
C LEU A 897 -1.27 -3.83 32.35
N GLY A 898 -1.00 -2.76 33.10
CA GLY A 898 -0.02 -2.82 34.20
C GLY A 898 -0.37 -3.83 35.31
N GLY A 899 -1.66 -4.08 35.56
CA GLY A 899 -2.10 -5.15 36.46
C GLY A 899 -1.84 -6.55 35.91
N ALA A 900 -2.11 -6.74 34.61
CA ALA A 900 -1.88 -7.98 33.91
C ALA A 900 -0.38 -8.33 33.84
N VAL A 901 0.49 -7.36 33.57
CA VAL A 901 1.95 -7.54 33.58
C VAL A 901 2.43 -8.04 34.94
N ARG A 902 2.07 -7.37 36.04
CA ARG A 902 2.46 -7.82 37.40
C ARG A 902 1.94 -9.21 37.74
N PHE A 903 0.73 -9.54 37.29
CA PHE A 903 0.17 -10.87 37.46
C PHE A 903 0.97 -11.93 36.69
N LEU A 904 1.30 -11.66 35.43
CA LEU A 904 2.13 -12.53 34.60
C LEU A 904 3.55 -12.66 35.15
N ASP A 905 4.17 -11.59 35.68
CA ASP A 905 5.50 -11.66 36.27
C ASP A 905 5.53 -12.62 37.48
N ARG A 906 4.50 -12.54 38.33
CA ARG A 906 4.36 -13.44 39.48
C ARG A 906 4.22 -14.90 39.05
N HIS A 907 3.36 -15.19 38.08
CA HIS A 907 2.95 -16.57 37.79
C HIS A 907 3.73 -17.23 36.65
N VAL A 908 4.16 -16.47 35.64
CA VAL A 908 4.92 -16.96 34.48
C VAL A 908 6.42 -16.83 34.73
N LYS A 909 6.92 -15.69 35.22
CA LYS A 909 8.36 -15.53 35.53
C LYS A 909 8.75 -16.09 36.91
N GLY A 910 7.80 -16.17 37.84
CA GLY A 910 8.07 -16.59 39.22
C GLY A 910 8.70 -15.49 40.08
N GLU A 911 8.49 -14.22 39.71
CA GLU A 911 9.04 -13.08 40.45
C GLU A 911 8.20 -12.77 41.69
N GLU A 912 8.84 -12.52 42.84
CA GLU A 912 8.16 -11.97 44.02
C GLU A 912 7.82 -10.50 43.75
N VAL A 913 6.55 -10.25 43.36
CA VAL A 913 6.04 -8.89 43.16
C VAL A 913 5.58 -8.34 44.51
N ASP A 914 6.36 -7.40 45.05
CA ASP A 914 6.14 -6.66 46.33
C ASP A 914 4.93 -5.71 46.29
#